data_AF-R7K600-F1
#
_entry.id   AF-R7K600-F1
#
_cell.length_a   1.000
_cell.length_b   1.000
_cell.length_c   1.000
_cell.angle_alpha   90.00
_cell.angle_beta   90.00
_cell.angle_gamma   90.00
#
_symmetry.space_group_name_H-M   'P 1'
#
loop_
_entity.id
_entity.type
_entity.pdbx_description
1 polymer ?
#
loop_
_entity_poly.entity_id
_entity_poly.type
_entity_poly.pdbx_seq_one_letter_code
_entity_poly.pdbx_strand_id
1 'polypeptide(L)'
;MQDFETLYDEKISSIQGNEIVDEYFMSLLRTHSFVELLKSLYYSPQDADISSIYLKCMKQGYRMCDLQRAFCILVDEWYDGPICFIAAEGDNKGDIICVNEEPVETIPRFTEEYYLRIRLISEEDVIDGETNSIKIESNLFSARSIFSEVTECTSFNIDQNDVLSICYSDVMQDNFKFKLNANNVAVVRSYNSVSVQCLDGDLSGDFYYSIINAADELFIVLEKENCLMRIRQYIDGLNAHFDNVRIERFISDKNIVSKCNQSGLYKLCDFLECDPTEISTQEMFEIYSALQQVDTTLPIDIFNSWINKLLPREYYVLKKRYLEGHLLTLESVGEICNVTRERIRQVEQKAIRNILSPKRNKYRNALVSQLKLFSPHKSYITFSELEELELGANVAIFLDKTTGDIIYESGYKACFFSRDSKNKLDFCLEELPNEFTKTDLQEYSILISEKLNNAFTANEITELICSKYRICGEYIAKSRMTLKVILSFLMQKYFPDGMDIYEDANIDFLREKAYIEFDGFELADNNRAVRARLQAFCVMVDRGVWKYDTEQILISNDLQWAILDYIKQYNSPVLPIQAIMDMFSAELGEIEIYNKYSLHSQLKKILPAEYSINRDYVMKSSGDTFYSVIEAYVKQSAFPVTKRDIQSNFPGATDIVIQQMAAATKVINMNGYYVHLDNLGITDEEVSSLKYAVDSELSDKEIHHANIVFSKIKGSLSGLFNRIGINHYLQFYYLLRELFPNEYEYNRPFMGALGVEVINGEAQVINLIMRNDECSISDIRQFAKEVGTIIDRYIEFIDRNNDAFIFKNRETVISVNAVGLDEADFSRLDAVLEDFIGEEQYKLLSDFYNYRELPDLACLWNTWLLYSIIKKYSKGFKLVLTSNFLNEAKPILVRQEFDESNIDFRDLAEIDQGDSEQFDNDEDILDTFDYDDLE
;
A
#
# COMPACT_ATOMS: atom_id res chain seq x y z
N MET A 1 -2.90 -72.33 -74.98
CA MET A 1 -3.13 -71.39 -73.87
C MET A 1 -4.50 -71.69 -73.29
N GLN A 2 -4.60 -71.85 -71.97
CA GLN A 2 -5.89 -71.80 -71.27
C GLN A 2 -6.54 -70.44 -71.54
N ASP A 3 -7.86 -70.38 -71.49
CA ASP A 3 -8.59 -69.12 -71.54
C ASP A 3 -8.28 -68.28 -70.29
N PHE A 4 -7.89 -67.02 -70.47
CA PHE A 4 -7.37 -66.16 -69.40
C PHE A 4 -8.35 -66.07 -68.23
N GLU A 5 -9.65 -65.87 -68.52
CA GLU A 5 -10.68 -65.74 -67.48
C GLU A 5 -10.80 -67.01 -66.63
N THR A 6 -10.73 -68.18 -67.28
CA THR A 6 -10.82 -69.47 -66.58
C THR A 6 -9.60 -69.73 -65.69
N LEU A 7 -8.40 -69.38 -66.18
CA LEU A 7 -7.14 -69.53 -65.43
C LEU A 7 -7.04 -68.50 -64.28
N TYR A 8 -7.48 -67.27 -64.53
CA TYR A 8 -7.50 -66.17 -63.58
C TYR A 8 -8.41 -66.48 -62.38
N ASP A 9 -9.64 -66.94 -62.64
CA ASP A 9 -10.60 -67.31 -61.60
C ASP A 9 -10.13 -68.51 -60.77
N GLU A 10 -9.49 -69.50 -61.41
CA GLU A 10 -8.90 -70.67 -60.73
C GLU A 10 -7.75 -70.25 -59.79
N LYS A 11 -6.87 -69.35 -60.25
CA LYS A 11 -5.74 -68.84 -59.46
C LYS A 11 -6.19 -67.93 -58.32
N ILE A 12 -7.11 -67.00 -58.56
CA ILE A 12 -7.66 -66.14 -57.50
C ILE A 12 -8.36 -66.94 -56.40
N SER A 13 -9.09 -68.00 -56.78
CA SER A 13 -9.75 -68.89 -55.82
C SER A 13 -8.74 -69.67 -54.97
N SER A 14 -7.58 -70.01 -55.53
CA SER A 14 -6.49 -70.69 -54.80
C SER A 14 -5.77 -69.79 -53.80
N ILE A 15 -5.63 -68.49 -54.11
CA ILE A 15 -4.97 -67.47 -53.25
C ILE A 15 -5.80 -67.16 -51.99
N GLN A 16 -7.13 -67.31 -52.04
CA GLN A 16 -8.00 -67.14 -50.86
C GLN A 16 -7.85 -68.27 -49.81
N GLY A 17 -7.21 -69.39 -50.17
CA GLY A 17 -7.13 -70.59 -49.35
C GLY A 17 -5.82 -70.81 -48.57
N ASN A 18 -4.73 -70.09 -48.88
CA ASN A 18 -3.43 -70.28 -48.24
C ASN A 18 -2.61 -68.98 -48.17
N GLU A 19 -2.11 -68.70 -46.97
CA GLU A 19 -1.12 -67.66 -46.59
C GLU A 19 -1.57 -66.18 -46.63
N ILE A 20 -0.93 -65.38 -45.78
CA ILE A 20 -1.26 -63.96 -45.49
C ILE A 20 -0.95 -63.13 -46.74
N VAL A 21 -1.99 -62.75 -47.50
CA VAL A 21 -1.88 -61.88 -48.69
C VAL A 21 -2.45 -60.49 -48.39
N ASP A 22 -1.71 -59.47 -48.83
CA ASP A 22 -2.01 -58.03 -48.70
C ASP A 22 -3.39 -57.64 -49.26
N GLU A 23 -4.18 -56.92 -48.45
CA GLU A 23 -5.55 -56.49 -48.77
C GLU A 23 -5.57 -55.49 -49.94
N TYR A 24 -4.51 -54.69 -50.10
CA TYR A 24 -4.32 -53.79 -51.23
C TYR A 24 -4.12 -54.57 -52.54
N PHE A 25 -3.26 -55.59 -52.53
CA PHE A 25 -3.01 -56.43 -53.71
C PHE A 25 -4.27 -57.20 -54.15
N MET A 26 -5.06 -57.69 -53.19
CA MET A 26 -6.36 -58.32 -53.48
C MET A 26 -7.38 -57.33 -54.06
N SER A 27 -7.32 -56.04 -53.70
CA SER A 27 -8.16 -55.01 -54.29
C SER A 27 -7.79 -54.69 -55.74
N LEU A 28 -6.49 -54.73 -56.09
CA LEU A 28 -6.00 -54.55 -57.46
C LEU A 28 -6.47 -55.70 -58.36
N LEU A 29 -6.39 -56.94 -57.89
CA LEU A 29 -6.91 -58.12 -58.62
C LEU A 29 -8.43 -58.11 -58.81
N ARG A 30 -9.17 -57.21 -58.16
CA ARG A 30 -10.61 -56.99 -58.39
C ARG A 30 -10.89 -55.75 -59.25
N THR A 31 -9.87 -54.96 -59.55
CA THR A 31 -9.99 -53.69 -60.28
C THR A 31 -9.92 -53.93 -61.78
N HIS A 32 -11.01 -53.65 -62.50
CA HIS A 32 -11.17 -54.02 -63.90
C HIS A 32 -10.04 -53.51 -64.83
N SER A 33 -9.60 -52.25 -64.67
CA SER A 33 -8.49 -51.67 -65.45
C SER A 33 -7.16 -52.37 -65.20
N PHE A 34 -6.90 -52.83 -63.97
CA PHE A 34 -5.70 -53.57 -63.63
C PHE A 34 -5.73 -55.00 -64.22
N VAL A 35 -6.89 -55.67 -64.17
CA VAL A 35 -7.08 -57.00 -64.78
C VAL A 35 -6.96 -56.95 -66.30
N GLU A 36 -7.44 -55.89 -66.96
CA GLU A 36 -7.27 -55.70 -68.41
C GLU A 36 -5.80 -55.49 -68.81
N LEU A 37 -5.00 -54.80 -68.00
CA LEU A 37 -3.56 -54.69 -68.20
C LEU A 37 -2.87 -56.07 -68.04
N LEU A 38 -3.28 -56.84 -67.04
CA LEU A 38 -2.77 -58.18 -66.77
C LEU A 38 -3.14 -59.17 -67.88
N LYS A 39 -4.35 -59.05 -68.42
CA LYS A 39 -4.83 -59.80 -69.59
C LYS A 39 -4.07 -59.44 -70.85
N SER A 40 -3.82 -58.14 -71.06
CA SER A 40 -3.00 -57.64 -72.17
C SER A 40 -1.58 -58.18 -72.11
N LEU A 41 -1.02 -58.27 -70.91
CA LEU A 41 0.30 -58.86 -70.64
C LEU A 41 0.31 -60.36 -70.91
N TYR A 42 -0.74 -61.09 -70.50
CA TYR A 42 -0.87 -62.54 -70.70
C TYR A 42 -0.96 -62.98 -72.16
N TYR A 43 -1.62 -62.19 -73.01
CA TYR A 43 -1.72 -62.48 -74.44
C TYR A 43 -0.58 -61.90 -75.28
N SER A 44 0.42 -61.26 -74.64
CA SER A 44 1.57 -60.71 -75.34
C SER A 44 2.51 -61.82 -75.85
N PRO A 45 2.90 -61.82 -77.14
CA PRO A 45 3.94 -62.73 -77.66
C PRO A 45 5.26 -62.56 -76.90
N GLN A 46 6.06 -63.63 -76.77
CA GLN A 46 7.35 -63.62 -76.07
C GLN A 46 8.37 -62.60 -76.62
N ASP A 47 8.20 -62.13 -77.86
CA ASP A 47 9.06 -61.13 -78.52
C ASP A 47 8.39 -59.75 -78.68
N ALA A 48 7.23 -59.50 -78.06
CA ALA A 48 6.53 -58.22 -78.17
C ALA A 48 7.01 -57.20 -77.13
N ASP A 49 7.01 -55.92 -77.52
CA ASP A 49 7.42 -54.80 -76.66
C ASP A 49 6.44 -54.56 -75.50
N ILE A 50 6.71 -55.23 -74.37
CA ILE A 50 5.93 -55.17 -73.14
C ILE A 50 6.03 -53.78 -72.49
N SER A 51 7.02 -52.97 -72.85
CA SER A 51 7.26 -51.62 -72.31
C SER A 51 6.04 -50.72 -72.47
N SER A 52 5.28 -50.90 -73.56
CA SER A 52 4.04 -50.16 -73.81
C SER A 52 2.93 -50.47 -72.80
N ILE A 53 2.85 -51.72 -72.31
CA ILE A 53 1.86 -52.18 -71.33
C ILE A 53 2.26 -51.69 -69.93
N TYR A 54 3.55 -51.76 -69.59
CA TYR A 54 4.06 -51.23 -68.33
C TYR A 54 3.96 -49.71 -68.24
N LEU A 55 4.21 -49.00 -69.33
CA LEU A 55 3.99 -47.56 -69.40
C LEU A 55 2.50 -47.21 -69.20
N LYS A 56 1.59 -48.04 -69.71
CA LYS A 56 0.15 -47.89 -69.52
C LYS A 56 -0.29 -48.21 -68.09
N CYS A 57 0.38 -49.18 -67.44
CA CYS A 57 0.23 -49.49 -66.02
C CYS A 57 0.59 -48.29 -65.15
N MET A 58 1.77 -47.69 -65.38
CA MET A 58 2.21 -46.50 -64.64
C MET A 58 1.31 -45.28 -64.90
N LYS A 59 0.87 -45.06 -66.15
CA LYS A 59 -0.09 -43.98 -66.49
C LYS A 59 -1.46 -44.13 -65.83
N GLN A 60 -1.82 -45.34 -65.41
CA GLN A 60 -3.07 -45.61 -64.69
C GLN A 60 -2.89 -45.62 -63.16
N GLY A 61 -1.71 -45.18 -62.68
CA GLY A 61 -1.42 -45.08 -61.24
C GLY A 61 -1.10 -46.41 -60.56
N TYR A 62 -0.93 -47.49 -61.33
CA TYR A 62 -0.61 -48.81 -60.79
C TYR A 62 0.90 -49.04 -60.74
N ARG A 63 1.35 -49.82 -59.74
CA ARG A 63 2.76 -50.18 -59.61
C ARG A 63 3.09 -51.29 -60.60
N MET A 64 4.18 -51.12 -61.34
CA MET A 64 4.67 -52.11 -62.30
C MET A 64 4.97 -53.46 -61.63
N CYS A 65 5.54 -53.43 -60.42
CA CYS A 65 5.83 -54.62 -59.62
C CYS A 65 4.57 -55.41 -59.23
N ASP A 66 3.43 -54.75 -58.99
CA ASP A 66 2.17 -55.46 -58.72
C ASP A 66 1.67 -56.20 -59.95
N LEU A 67 1.78 -55.57 -61.13
CA LEU A 67 1.36 -56.18 -62.39
C LEU A 67 2.25 -57.38 -62.75
N GLN A 68 3.56 -57.26 -62.53
CA GLN A 68 4.52 -58.36 -62.70
C GLN A 68 4.29 -59.49 -61.71
N ARG A 69 4.07 -59.17 -60.43
CA ARG A 69 3.72 -60.15 -59.40
C ARG A 69 2.44 -60.91 -59.74
N ALA A 70 1.40 -60.20 -60.19
CA ALA A 70 0.16 -60.83 -60.63
C ALA A 70 0.36 -61.72 -61.86
N PHE A 71 1.24 -61.34 -62.78
CA PHE A 71 1.56 -62.12 -63.97
C PHE A 71 2.32 -63.41 -63.63
N CYS A 72 3.37 -63.35 -62.80
CA CYS A 72 4.10 -64.52 -62.34
C CYS A 72 3.20 -65.55 -61.63
N ILE A 73 2.25 -65.07 -60.79
CA ILE A 73 1.24 -65.93 -60.15
C ILE A 73 0.34 -66.63 -61.19
N LEU A 74 -0.01 -65.95 -62.29
CA LEU A 74 -0.83 -66.50 -63.37
C LEU A 74 -0.11 -67.58 -64.19
N VAL A 75 1.21 -67.46 -64.38
CA VAL A 75 2.02 -68.41 -65.17
C VAL A 75 2.76 -69.47 -64.33
N ASP A 76 2.50 -69.52 -63.01
CA ASP A 76 3.19 -70.41 -62.05
C ASP A 76 4.71 -70.19 -61.99
N GLU A 77 5.15 -68.96 -62.20
CA GLU A 77 6.54 -68.55 -62.05
C GLU A 77 6.76 -67.85 -60.70
N TRP A 78 7.96 -68.00 -60.14
CA TRP A 78 8.31 -67.37 -58.87
C TRP A 78 8.61 -65.90 -59.08
N TYR A 79 7.89 -65.01 -58.38
CA TYR A 79 8.17 -63.57 -58.39
C TYR A 79 9.24 -63.26 -57.34
N ASP A 80 10.45 -62.90 -57.78
CA ASP A 80 11.61 -62.60 -56.90
C ASP A 80 11.85 -61.07 -56.76
N GLY A 81 10.85 -60.24 -57.12
CA GLY A 81 10.92 -58.79 -57.03
C GLY A 81 10.43 -58.24 -55.67
N PRO A 82 10.90 -57.04 -55.26
CA PRO A 82 10.54 -56.48 -53.96
C PRO A 82 9.05 -56.12 -53.86
N ILE A 83 8.44 -56.45 -52.73
CA ILE A 83 7.10 -55.98 -52.34
C ILE A 83 7.28 -54.61 -51.65
N CYS A 84 7.08 -53.52 -52.39
CA CYS A 84 7.01 -52.18 -51.80
C CYS A 84 5.56 -51.88 -51.38
N PHE A 85 5.37 -51.09 -50.32
CA PHE A 85 4.09 -50.47 -49.93
C PHE A 85 4.23 -48.97 -50.16
N ILE A 86 3.25 -48.29 -50.79
CA ILE A 86 3.19 -46.81 -50.82
C ILE A 86 1.75 -46.35 -50.57
N ALA A 87 1.60 -45.40 -49.65
CA ALA A 87 0.37 -44.67 -49.36
C ALA A 87 0.14 -43.53 -50.39
N ALA A 88 -1.13 -43.20 -50.62
CA ALA A 88 -1.69 -42.68 -51.87
C ALA A 88 -1.49 -41.17 -52.23
N GLU A 89 -1.44 -40.93 -53.55
CA GLU A 89 -1.88 -39.83 -54.46
C GLU A 89 -1.96 -38.33 -54.10
N GLY A 90 -1.47 -37.50 -55.06
CA GLY A 90 -1.93 -36.12 -55.36
C GLY A 90 -1.31 -35.52 -56.64
N ASP A 91 -2.14 -35.16 -57.63
CA ASP A 91 -1.87 -34.83 -59.06
C ASP A 91 -1.36 -33.40 -59.43
N ASN A 92 -0.31 -33.36 -60.26
CA ASN A 92 0.10 -32.52 -61.44
C ASN A 92 -0.34 -31.05 -61.74
N LYS A 93 0.68 -30.22 -62.13
CA LYS A 93 0.89 -29.35 -63.36
C LYS A 93 1.64 -28.04 -62.97
N GLY A 94 2.66 -27.49 -63.63
CA GLY A 94 3.21 -27.54 -65.00
C GLY A 94 4.40 -26.54 -65.13
N ASP A 95 5.03 -26.48 -66.30
CA ASP A 95 6.42 -26.08 -66.60
C ASP A 95 6.92 -24.61 -66.47
N ILE A 96 8.17 -24.45 -65.95
CA ILE A 96 9.44 -23.81 -66.45
C ILE A 96 9.44 -22.40 -67.12
N ILE A 97 10.29 -21.45 -66.66
CA ILE A 97 11.52 -20.86 -67.33
C ILE A 97 12.20 -19.73 -66.50
N CYS A 98 13.53 -19.82 -66.50
CA CYS A 98 14.69 -19.18 -65.86
C CYS A 98 14.77 -17.67 -65.52
N VAL A 99 15.55 -17.46 -64.45
CA VAL A 99 16.14 -16.25 -63.84
C VAL A 99 17.47 -15.88 -64.52
N ASN A 100 17.85 -14.59 -64.48
CA ASN A 100 19.26 -14.16 -64.56
C ASN A 100 19.72 -13.56 -63.22
N GLU A 101 20.82 -14.15 -62.76
CA GLU A 101 21.83 -13.89 -61.72
C GLU A 101 21.86 -12.56 -60.92
N GLU A 102 21.78 -12.74 -59.58
CA GLU A 102 22.68 -12.31 -58.47
C GLU A 102 23.25 -10.87 -58.39
N PRO A 103 23.37 -10.25 -57.19
CA PRO A 103 24.00 -10.87 -56.00
C PRO A 103 23.38 -10.60 -54.62
N VAL A 104 23.68 -11.55 -53.72
CA VAL A 104 23.77 -11.48 -52.25
C VAL A 104 23.28 -10.19 -51.57
N GLU A 105 22.04 -10.22 -51.10
CA GLU A 105 21.53 -9.46 -49.95
C GLU A 105 20.26 -10.21 -49.47
N THR A 106 20.17 -10.51 -48.16
CA THR A 106 18.97 -10.96 -47.41
C THR A 106 17.87 -11.65 -48.24
N ILE A 107 17.83 -12.99 -48.24
CA ILE A 107 16.85 -13.75 -49.05
C ILE A 107 15.42 -13.32 -48.68
N PRO A 108 14.56 -12.93 -49.64
CA PRO A 108 13.25 -12.35 -49.38
C PRO A 108 12.26 -13.40 -48.86
N ARG A 109 11.27 -12.93 -48.09
CA ARG A 109 10.11 -13.67 -47.60
C ARG A 109 9.54 -14.65 -48.65
N PHE A 110 9.62 -15.92 -48.29
CA PHE A 110 9.09 -17.16 -48.89
C PHE A 110 8.13 -17.02 -50.08
N THR A 111 8.58 -17.36 -51.29
CA THR A 111 7.72 -17.44 -52.49
C THR A 111 7.66 -18.81 -53.18
N GLU A 112 8.54 -19.78 -52.87
CA GLU A 112 8.52 -21.14 -53.47
C GLU A 112 8.71 -22.24 -52.41
N GLU A 113 7.98 -23.36 -52.53
CA GLU A 113 8.13 -24.53 -51.65
C GLU A 113 9.47 -25.27 -51.91
N TYR A 114 10.00 -25.91 -50.88
CA TYR A 114 11.13 -26.80 -51.02
C TYR A 114 10.76 -28.06 -51.81
N TYR A 115 11.66 -28.53 -52.67
CA TYR A 115 11.49 -29.75 -53.45
C TYR A 115 12.77 -30.59 -53.51
N LEU A 116 12.59 -31.89 -53.78
CA LEU A 116 13.62 -32.85 -54.12
C LEU A 116 13.13 -33.63 -55.34
N ARG A 117 13.91 -33.62 -56.41
CA ARG A 117 13.60 -34.33 -57.66
C ARG A 117 14.78 -35.22 -58.02
N ILE A 118 14.52 -36.51 -58.17
CA ILE A 118 15.50 -37.53 -58.57
C ILE A 118 15.01 -38.09 -59.90
N ARG A 119 15.85 -38.07 -60.93
CA ARG A 119 15.49 -38.51 -62.30
C ARG A 119 16.55 -39.43 -62.87
N LEU A 120 16.13 -40.52 -63.47
CA LEU A 120 16.94 -41.29 -64.41
C LEU A 120 16.70 -40.70 -65.82
N ILE A 121 17.78 -40.33 -66.50
CA ILE A 121 17.77 -39.70 -67.82
C ILE A 121 18.59 -40.59 -68.75
N SER A 122 17.94 -41.12 -69.79
CA SER A 122 18.58 -41.92 -70.85
C SER A 122 18.66 -41.07 -72.11
N GLU A 123 19.87 -40.81 -72.60
CA GLU A 123 20.14 -40.05 -73.82
C GLU A 123 20.83 -40.95 -74.86
N GLU A 124 20.23 -41.08 -76.05
CA GLU A 124 20.83 -41.81 -77.18
C GLU A 124 21.82 -40.90 -77.91
N ASP A 125 23.12 -41.20 -77.80
CA ASP A 125 24.16 -40.49 -78.54
C ASP A 125 24.53 -41.22 -79.83
N VAL A 126 24.60 -40.49 -80.95
CA VAL A 126 24.79 -41.04 -82.31
C VAL A 126 26.16 -41.73 -82.48
N ILE A 127 27.09 -41.54 -81.53
CA ILE A 127 28.49 -41.98 -81.59
C ILE A 127 28.84 -42.99 -80.48
N ASP A 128 28.34 -42.82 -79.25
CA ASP A 128 28.81 -43.56 -78.07
C ASP A 128 27.80 -44.56 -77.47
N GLY A 129 26.57 -44.66 -78.02
CA GLY A 129 25.53 -45.56 -77.50
C GLY A 129 24.58 -44.89 -76.50
N GLU A 130 23.71 -45.69 -75.87
CA GLU A 130 22.76 -45.20 -74.86
C GLU A 130 23.51 -44.82 -73.58
N THR A 131 23.47 -43.53 -73.22
CA THR A 131 24.10 -43.02 -71.99
C THR A 131 23.02 -42.79 -70.95
N ASN A 132 23.19 -43.41 -69.78
CA ASN A 132 22.27 -43.24 -68.65
C ASN A 132 22.89 -42.27 -67.64
N SER A 133 22.11 -41.35 -67.11
CA SER A 133 22.54 -40.46 -66.04
C SER A 133 21.46 -40.31 -64.98
N ILE A 134 21.87 -40.19 -63.73
CA ILE A 134 20.97 -39.91 -62.62
C ILE A 134 21.18 -38.48 -62.20
N LYS A 135 20.11 -37.70 -62.24
CA LYS A 135 20.11 -36.28 -61.90
C LYS A 135 19.30 -36.05 -60.63
N ILE A 136 19.93 -35.40 -59.65
CA ILE A 136 19.25 -34.90 -58.44
C ILE A 136 19.19 -33.39 -58.51
N GLU A 137 18.01 -32.83 -58.24
CA GLU A 137 17.74 -31.40 -58.12
C GLU A 137 17.03 -31.15 -56.79
N SER A 138 17.53 -30.21 -55.99
CA SER A 138 16.86 -29.77 -54.77
C SER A 138 17.16 -28.31 -54.49
N ASN A 139 16.25 -27.62 -53.79
CA ASN A 139 16.47 -26.31 -53.22
C ASN A 139 16.59 -26.33 -51.68
N LEU A 140 16.55 -27.52 -51.05
CA LEU A 140 16.73 -27.71 -49.61
C LEU A 140 18.03 -28.45 -49.30
N PHE A 141 18.24 -29.61 -49.92
CA PHE A 141 19.38 -30.50 -49.67
C PHE A 141 20.48 -30.32 -50.71
N SER A 142 21.73 -30.62 -50.34
CA SER A 142 22.85 -30.75 -51.27
C SER A 142 22.70 -32.04 -52.07
N ALA A 143 22.43 -31.92 -53.37
CA ALA A 143 22.37 -33.04 -54.31
C ALA A 143 23.66 -33.88 -54.28
N ARG A 144 24.83 -33.23 -54.09
CA ARG A 144 26.12 -33.92 -53.98
C ARG A 144 26.23 -34.75 -52.70
N SER A 145 25.76 -34.21 -51.57
CA SER A 145 25.78 -34.92 -50.29
C SER A 145 24.82 -36.12 -50.28
N ILE A 146 23.69 -36.02 -50.99
CA ILE A 146 22.79 -37.18 -51.21
C ILE A 146 23.54 -38.29 -51.94
N PHE A 147 24.22 -37.97 -53.05
CA PHE A 147 25.01 -38.97 -53.77
C PHE A 147 26.12 -39.57 -52.91
N SER A 148 26.87 -38.76 -52.17
CA SER A 148 27.93 -39.23 -51.28
C SER A 148 27.42 -40.20 -50.21
N GLU A 149 26.33 -39.85 -49.54
CA GLU A 149 25.72 -40.71 -48.51
C GLU A 149 25.24 -42.05 -49.09
N VAL A 150 24.64 -42.02 -50.28
CA VAL A 150 24.21 -43.26 -50.96
C VAL A 150 25.43 -44.13 -51.30
N THR A 151 26.51 -43.55 -51.82
CA THR A 151 27.73 -44.32 -52.15
C THR A 151 28.45 -44.88 -50.92
N GLU A 152 28.42 -44.19 -49.78
CA GLU A 152 29.00 -44.71 -48.53
C GLU A 152 28.25 -45.94 -48.02
N CYS A 153 26.98 -46.05 -48.38
CA CYS A 153 26.07 -47.06 -47.85
C CYS A 153 25.68 -48.14 -48.87
N THR A 154 26.29 -48.11 -50.05
CA THR A 154 26.07 -49.07 -51.13
C THR A 154 27.40 -49.56 -51.69
N SER A 155 27.35 -50.53 -52.58
CA SER A 155 28.52 -51.07 -53.29
C SER A 155 28.98 -50.18 -54.46
N PHE A 156 28.49 -48.94 -54.55
CA PHE A 156 28.73 -48.02 -55.67
C PHE A 156 29.74 -46.93 -55.30
N ASN A 157 30.50 -46.45 -56.28
CA ASN A 157 31.44 -45.34 -56.15
C ASN A 157 31.26 -44.35 -57.30
N ILE A 158 31.35 -43.06 -56.99
CA ILE A 158 31.32 -41.97 -57.96
C ILE A 158 32.71 -41.35 -58.03
N ASP A 159 33.31 -41.32 -59.21
CA ASP A 159 34.65 -40.78 -59.40
C ASP A 159 34.68 -39.23 -59.48
N GLN A 160 35.88 -38.67 -59.70
CA GLN A 160 36.05 -37.21 -59.80
C GLN A 160 35.38 -36.58 -61.03
N ASN A 161 34.96 -37.39 -62.00
CA ASN A 161 34.25 -36.97 -63.21
C ASN A 161 32.75 -37.25 -63.12
N ASP A 162 32.23 -37.55 -61.93
CA ASP A 162 30.83 -37.93 -61.67
C ASP A 162 30.38 -39.18 -62.45
N VAL A 163 31.27 -40.15 -62.65
CA VAL A 163 30.95 -41.45 -63.29
C VAL A 163 30.75 -42.55 -62.24
N LEU A 164 29.66 -43.30 -62.38
CA LEU A 164 29.28 -44.41 -61.50
C LEU A 164 30.09 -45.69 -61.82
N SER A 165 30.58 -46.35 -60.77
CA SER A 165 31.29 -47.63 -60.85
C SER A 165 30.95 -48.55 -59.66
N ILE A 166 31.13 -49.87 -59.81
CA ILE A 166 30.96 -50.84 -58.71
C ILE A 166 32.28 -50.99 -57.94
N CYS A 167 32.22 -50.93 -56.62
CA CYS A 167 33.29 -51.36 -55.72
C CYS A 167 33.22 -52.88 -55.51
N TYR A 168 34.24 -53.62 -55.98
CA TYR A 168 34.41 -55.03 -55.62
C TYR A 168 34.89 -55.13 -54.16
N SER A 169 33.94 -55.31 -53.23
CA SER A 169 34.21 -55.59 -51.82
C SER A 169 33.73 -57.00 -51.47
N ASP A 170 34.53 -57.75 -50.69
CA ASP A 170 34.29 -59.16 -50.31
C ASP A 170 33.08 -59.37 -49.35
N VAL A 171 32.30 -58.32 -49.06
CA VAL A 171 31.11 -58.39 -48.21
C VAL A 171 29.91 -57.87 -49.00
N MET A 172 29.05 -58.80 -49.45
CA MET A 172 27.75 -58.48 -50.04
C MET A 172 26.84 -57.89 -48.95
N GLN A 173 26.70 -56.56 -48.95
CA GLN A 173 25.65 -55.89 -48.18
C GLN A 173 24.34 -55.93 -48.99
N ASP A 174 23.26 -56.27 -48.31
CA ASP A 174 21.91 -56.32 -48.86
C ASP A 174 21.46 -54.88 -49.23
N ASN A 175 21.71 -54.44 -50.46
CA ASN A 175 21.45 -53.06 -50.94
C ASN A 175 19.95 -52.63 -50.81
N PHE A 176 19.04 -53.55 -50.50
CA PHE A 176 17.59 -53.33 -50.41
C PHE A 176 17.07 -52.95 -49.01
N LYS A 177 17.94 -52.82 -47.99
CA LYS A 177 17.53 -52.49 -46.59
C LYS A 177 18.06 -51.17 -46.03
N PHE A 178 18.81 -50.41 -46.81
CA PHE A 178 19.43 -49.17 -46.35
C PHE A 178 18.47 -47.97 -46.40
N LYS A 179 18.60 -47.04 -45.45
CA LYS A 179 17.88 -45.76 -45.41
C LYS A 179 18.90 -44.62 -45.27
N LEU A 180 18.73 -43.56 -46.06
CA LEU A 180 19.56 -42.37 -45.94
C LEU A 180 19.32 -41.72 -44.59
N ASN A 181 20.38 -41.49 -43.84
CA ASN A 181 20.31 -40.70 -42.63
C ASN A 181 20.28 -39.23 -43.03
N ALA A 182 19.13 -38.57 -42.84
CA ALA A 182 18.97 -37.16 -43.18
C ALA A 182 20.02 -36.24 -42.50
N ASN A 183 20.58 -36.64 -41.36
CA ASN A 183 21.62 -35.85 -40.66
C ASN A 183 22.96 -35.79 -41.40
N ASN A 184 23.24 -36.75 -42.27
CA ASN A 184 24.47 -36.80 -43.06
C ASN A 184 24.35 -36.04 -44.39
N VAL A 185 23.12 -35.68 -44.78
CA VAL A 185 22.87 -34.88 -45.98
C VAL A 185 22.88 -33.40 -45.63
N ALA A 186 23.80 -32.65 -46.25
CA ALA A 186 23.93 -31.22 -45.99
C ALA A 186 22.67 -30.44 -46.45
N VAL A 187 22.15 -29.55 -45.60
CA VAL A 187 21.05 -28.63 -45.89
C VAL A 187 21.63 -27.30 -46.38
N VAL A 188 21.29 -26.90 -47.61
CA VAL A 188 21.88 -25.72 -48.30
C VAL A 188 20.87 -24.58 -48.44
N ARG A 189 19.56 -24.89 -48.49
CA ARG A 189 18.46 -23.91 -48.71
C ARG A 189 18.66 -23.03 -49.95
N SER A 190 19.32 -23.56 -50.98
CA SER A 190 19.49 -22.94 -52.28
C SER A 190 19.36 -23.98 -53.39
N TYR A 191 18.88 -23.56 -54.55
CA TYR A 191 18.82 -24.44 -55.72
C TYR A 191 20.20 -25.02 -56.03
N ASN A 192 20.26 -26.34 -56.21
CA ASN A 192 21.44 -27.05 -56.66
C ASN A 192 21.05 -28.29 -57.44
N SER A 193 21.93 -28.72 -58.34
CA SER A 193 21.72 -29.89 -59.18
C SER A 193 23.04 -30.60 -59.47
N VAL A 194 23.02 -31.93 -59.40
CA VAL A 194 24.15 -32.79 -59.74
C VAL A 194 23.64 -33.92 -60.64
N SER A 195 24.40 -34.25 -61.68
CA SER A 195 24.15 -35.38 -62.56
C SER A 195 25.32 -36.34 -62.52
N VAL A 196 25.06 -37.62 -62.31
CA VAL A 196 26.07 -38.70 -62.31
C VAL A 196 25.85 -39.55 -63.56
N GLN A 197 26.90 -39.75 -64.36
CA GLN A 197 26.85 -40.57 -65.56
C GLN A 197 27.06 -42.05 -65.23
N CYS A 198 26.36 -42.92 -65.95
CA CYS A 198 26.42 -44.37 -65.79
C CYS A 198 26.56 -45.01 -67.18
N LEU A 199 27.68 -45.71 -67.38
CA LEU A 199 28.03 -46.36 -68.65
C LEU A 199 27.29 -47.70 -68.86
N ASP A 200 26.62 -48.20 -67.82
CA ASP A 200 25.88 -49.46 -67.81
C ASP A 200 24.42 -49.18 -67.41
N GLY A 201 23.49 -49.61 -68.26
CA GLY A 201 22.06 -49.36 -68.07
C GLY A 201 21.44 -50.10 -66.90
N ASP A 202 21.85 -51.34 -66.64
CA ASP A 202 21.32 -52.13 -65.53
C ASP A 202 21.79 -51.53 -64.19
N LEU A 203 23.06 -51.12 -64.13
CA LEU A 203 23.63 -50.43 -62.97
C LEU A 203 22.96 -49.08 -62.68
N SER A 204 22.52 -48.37 -63.73
CA SER A 204 21.83 -47.09 -63.57
C SER A 204 20.44 -47.25 -62.96
N GLY A 205 19.73 -48.32 -63.30
CA GLY A 205 18.44 -48.66 -62.70
C GLY A 205 18.58 -49.00 -61.23
N ASP A 206 19.52 -49.91 -60.90
CA ASP A 206 19.76 -50.37 -59.54
C ASP A 206 20.14 -49.20 -58.61
N PHE A 207 21.07 -48.34 -59.03
CA PHE A 207 21.47 -47.18 -58.23
C PHE A 207 20.34 -46.17 -58.04
N TYR A 208 19.54 -45.90 -59.09
CA TYR A 208 18.36 -45.04 -58.99
C TYR A 208 17.35 -45.58 -57.97
N TYR A 209 17.01 -46.87 -58.02
CA TYR A 209 16.08 -47.48 -57.06
C TYR A 209 16.63 -47.53 -55.64
N SER A 210 17.95 -47.70 -55.46
CA SER A 210 18.59 -47.56 -54.15
C SER A 210 18.42 -46.17 -53.57
N ILE A 211 18.56 -45.11 -54.37
CA ILE A 211 18.34 -43.72 -53.91
C ILE A 211 16.87 -43.52 -53.54
N ILE A 212 15.94 -43.92 -54.40
CA ILE A 212 14.50 -43.72 -54.16
C ILE A 212 14.03 -44.45 -52.90
N ASN A 213 14.41 -45.72 -52.71
CA ASN A 213 14.03 -46.50 -51.54
C ASN A 213 14.66 -45.99 -50.24
N ALA A 214 15.82 -45.35 -50.33
CA ALA A 214 16.52 -44.83 -49.17
C ALA A 214 16.15 -43.37 -48.83
N ALA A 215 15.45 -42.65 -49.71
CA ALA A 215 15.14 -41.22 -49.58
C ALA A 215 13.91 -40.87 -48.72
N ASP A 216 13.20 -41.86 -48.16
CA ASP A 216 11.99 -41.64 -47.33
C ASP A 216 12.20 -40.59 -46.23
N GLU A 217 13.33 -40.65 -45.50
CA GLU A 217 13.63 -39.68 -44.43
C GLU A 217 13.84 -38.26 -44.97
N LEU A 218 14.43 -38.11 -46.16
CA LEU A 218 14.60 -36.80 -46.80
C LEU A 218 13.26 -36.20 -47.21
N PHE A 219 12.32 -37.01 -47.71
CA PHE A 219 10.97 -36.55 -48.03
C PHE A 219 10.17 -36.16 -46.78
N ILE A 220 10.34 -36.86 -45.65
CA ILE A 220 9.72 -36.47 -44.37
C ILE A 220 10.25 -35.11 -43.89
N VAL A 221 11.57 -34.89 -43.98
CA VAL A 221 12.18 -33.59 -43.62
C VAL A 221 11.70 -32.48 -44.56
N LEU A 222 11.62 -32.76 -45.87
CA LEU A 222 11.10 -31.83 -46.86
C LEU A 222 9.66 -31.41 -46.56
N GLU A 223 8.79 -32.37 -46.24
CA GLU A 223 7.39 -32.12 -45.90
C GLU A 223 7.26 -31.28 -44.62
N LYS A 224 8.09 -31.58 -43.60
CA LYS A 224 8.13 -30.80 -42.35
C LYS A 224 8.56 -29.35 -42.60
N GLU A 225 9.61 -29.13 -43.38
CA GLU A 225 10.11 -27.79 -43.73
C GLU A 225 9.10 -26.99 -44.57
N ASN A 226 8.42 -27.63 -45.52
CA ASN A 226 7.34 -27.01 -46.29
C ASN A 226 6.14 -26.64 -45.40
N CYS A 227 5.78 -27.51 -44.45
CA CYS A 227 4.72 -27.22 -43.49
C CYS A 227 5.06 -26.00 -42.62
N LEU A 228 6.30 -25.94 -42.11
CA LEU A 228 6.79 -24.78 -41.36
C LEU A 228 6.76 -23.51 -42.20
N MET A 229 7.17 -23.59 -43.47
CA MET A 229 7.13 -22.46 -44.39
C MET A 229 5.70 -21.94 -44.58
N ARG A 230 4.72 -22.83 -44.76
CA ARG A 230 3.30 -22.46 -44.87
C ARG A 230 2.77 -21.80 -43.59
N ILE A 231 3.16 -22.31 -42.42
CA ILE A 231 2.82 -21.69 -41.12
C ILE A 231 3.39 -20.27 -41.05
N ARG A 232 4.69 -20.11 -41.35
CA ARG A 232 5.37 -18.81 -41.34
C ARG A 232 4.72 -17.81 -42.30
N GLN A 233 4.43 -18.23 -43.54
CA GLN A 233 3.73 -17.41 -44.52
C GLN A 233 2.32 -16.99 -44.05
N TYR A 234 1.58 -17.90 -43.41
CA TYR A 234 0.27 -17.59 -42.88
C TYR A 234 0.36 -16.53 -41.77
N ILE A 235 1.30 -16.70 -40.83
CA ILE A 235 1.52 -15.76 -39.71
C ILE A 235 1.98 -14.40 -40.23
N ASP A 236 2.91 -14.35 -41.19
CA ASP A 236 3.36 -13.10 -41.84
C ASP A 236 2.20 -12.35 -42.54
N GLY A 237 1.15 -13.07 -42.94
CA GLY A 237 -0.06 -12.50 -43.53
C GLY A 237 -1.10 -12.00 -42.52
N LEU A 238 -0.93 -12.28 -41.22
CA LEU A 238 -1.85 -11.84 -40.16
C LEU A 238 -1.60 -10.38 -39.77
N ASN A 239 -2.60 -9.80 -39.10
CA ASN A 239 -2.44 -8.50 -38.46
C ASN A 239 -1.49 -8.63 -37.25
N ALA A 240 -0.63 -7.64 -37.01
CA ALA A 240 0.34 -7.61 -35.91
C ALA A 240 -0.27 -7.84 -34.51
N HIS A 241 -1.57 -7.58 -34.30
CA HIS A 241 -2.23 -7.94 -33.03
C HIS A 241 -2.17 -9.45 -32.73
N PHE A 242 -2.04 -10.32 -33.75
CA PHE A 242 -1.96 -11.77 -33.59
C PHE A 242 -0.58 -12.25 -33.11
N ASP A 243 0.47 -11.44 -33.22
CA ASP A 243 1.85 -11.84 -32.88
C ASP A 243 1.96 -12.43 -31.47
N ASN A 244 1.28 -11.80 -30.50
CA ASN A 244 1.31 -12.17 -29.09
C ASN A 244 0.29 -13.25 -28.67
N VAL A 245 -0.51 -13.77 -29.61
CA VAL A 245 -1.50 -14.83 -29.30
C VAL A 245 -0.76 -16.10 -28.89
N ARG A 246 -1.08 -16.60 -27.69
CA ARG A 246 -0.47 -17.83 -27.16
C ARG A 246 -0.98 -19.05 -27.90
N ILE A 247 -0.09 -20.01 -28.12
CA ILE A 247 -0.39 -21.25 -28.88
C ILE A 247 -1.49 -22.06 -28.21
N GLU A 248 -1.52 -22.09 -26.87
CA GLU A 248 -2.55 -22.78 -26.08
C GLU A 248 -3.99 -22.24 -26.26
N ARG A 249 -4.16 -21.11 -26.97
CA ARG A 249 -5.48 -20.50 -27.22
C ARG A 249 -6.21 -21.09 -28.41
N PHE A 250 -5.48 -21.55 -29.42
CA PHE A 250 -6.07 -22.13 -30.64
C PHE A 250 -5.72 -23.61 -30.79
N ILE A 251 -4.74 -24.13 -30.06
CA ILE A 251 -4.44 -25.57 -29.99
C ILE A 251 -5.07 -26.19 -28.75
N SER A 252 -5.96 -27.17 -28.97
CA SER A 252 -6.64 -27.88 -27.88
C SER A 252 -5.82 -29.05 -27.32
N ASP A 253 -4.90 -29.62 -28.10
CA ASP A 253 -4.08 -30.76 -27.68
C ASP A 253 -2.94 -30.29 -26.76
N LYS A 254 -3.01 -30.72 -25.49
CA LYS A 254 -2.02 -30.38 -24.46
C LYS A 254 -0.63 -30.94 -24.75
N ASN A 255 -0.54 -32.08 -25.43
CA ASN A 255 0.73 -32.70 -25.81
C ASN A 255 1.45 -31.83 -26.85
N ILE A 256 0.73 -31.39 -27.88
CA ILE A 256 1.27 -30.49 -28.91
C ILE A 256 1.74 -29.18 -28.28
N VAL A 257 0.92 -28.57 -27.42
CA VAL A 257 1.31 -27.35 -26.68
C VAL A 257 2.57 -27.58 -25.84
N SER A 258 2.68 -28.73 -25.15
CA SER A 258 3.87 -29.03 -24.35
C SER A 258 5.15 -29.16 -25.18
N LYS A 259 5.07 -29.77 -26.36
CA LYS A 259 6.18 -29.89 -27.31
C LYS A 259 6.55 -28.56 -27.96
N CYS A 260 5.56 -27.73 -28.26
CA CYS A 260 5.79 -26.34 -28.70
C CYS A 260 6.60 -25.59 -27.66
N ASN A 261 6.15 -25.62 -26.39
CA ASN A 261 6.83 -24.96 -25.28
C ASN A 261 8.25 -25.48 -25.05
N GLN A 262 8.52 -26.78 -25.28
CA GLN A 262 9.87 -27.36 -25.22
C GLN A 262 10.78 -26.87 -26.35
N SER A 263 10.20 -26.55 -27.52
CA SER A 263 10.90 -25.95 -28.66
C SER A 263 11.00 -24.42 -28.57
N GLY A 264 10.65 -23.82 -27.42
CA GLY A 264 10.66 -22.35 -27.24
C GLY A 264 9.52 -21.61 -27.95
N LEU A 265 8.50 -22.32 -28.41
CA LEU A 265 7.33 -21.77 -29.09
C LEU A 265 6.20 -21.58 -28.06
N TYR A 266 5.92 -20.34 -27.68
CA TYR A 266 4.86 -20.00 -26.73
C TYR A 266 3.75 -19.15 -27.37
N LYS A 267 4.10 -18.35 -28.37
CA LYS A 267 3.25 -17.40 -29.11
C LYS A 267 3.35 -17.64 -30.62
N LEU A 268 2.45 -17.01 -31.38
CA LEU A 268 2.46 -17.11 -32.84
C LEU A 268 3.73 -16.56 -33.48
N CYS A 269 4.21 -15.38 -33.05
CA CYS A 269 5.43 -14.80 -33.61
C CYS A 269 6.66 -15.69 -33.45
N ASP A 270 6.71 -16.55 -32.42
CA ASP A 270 7.85 -17.42 -32.15
C ASP A 270 8.09 -18.40 -33.30
N PHE A 271 7.07 -18.78 -34.08
CA PHE A 271 7.24 -19.62 -35.27
C PHE A 271 8.06 -18.95 -36.39
N LEU A 272 8.15 -17.62 -36.40
CA LEU A 272 8.93 -16.87 -37.39
C LEU A 272 10.44 -16.95 -37.08
N GLU A 273 10.80 -17.08 -35.80
CA GLU A 273 12.19 -17.01 -35.33
C GLU A 273 12.76 -18.37 -34.91
N CYS A 274 11.91 -19.26 -34.38
CA CYS A 274 12.30 -20.54 -33.81
C CYS A 274 11.95 -21.70 -34.75
N ASP A 275 12.76 -22.77 -34.70
CA ASP A 275 12.49 -24.01 -35.43
C ASP A 275 11.87 -25.07 -34.48
N PRO A 276 10.76 -25.73 -34.85
CA PRO A 276 10.07 -26.72 -34.02
C PRO A 276 10.78 -28.08 -34.05
N THR A 277 11.87 -28.22 -33.30
CA THR A 277 12.69 -29.45 -33.28
C THR A 277 11.93 -30.66 -32.72
N GLU A 278 11.16 -30.49 -31.65
CA GLU A 278 10.46 -31.57 -30.93
C GLU A 278 9.09 -31.96 -31.53
N ILE A 279 8.64 -31.25 -32.57
CA ILE A 279 7.32 -31.44 -33.19
C ILE A 279 7.44 -32.36 -34.41
N SER A 280 6.58 -33.39 -34.48
CA SER A 280 6.51 -34.28 -35.64
C SER A 280 5.82 -33.63 -36.84
N THR A 281 6.01 -34.18 -38.04
CA THR A 281 5.35 -33.68 -39.27
C THR A 281 3.83 -33.69 -39.16
N GLN A 282 3.24 -34.74 -38.57
CA GLN A 282 1.80 -34.83 -38.37
C GLN A 282 1.28 -33.73 -37.42
N GLU A 283 1.99 -33.48 -36.32
CA GLU A 283 1.63 -32.42 -35.36
C GLU A 283 1.78 -31.03 -35.99
N MET A 284 2.76 -30.82 -36.87
CA MET A 284 2.89 -29.58 -37.65
C MET A 284 1.67 -29.32 -38.55
N PHE A 285 1.14 -30.35 -39.21
CA PHE A 285 -0.09 -30.22 -39.99
C PHE A 285 -1.30 -29.90 -39.13
N GLU A 286 -1.38 -30.47 -37.92
CA GLU A 286 -2.45 -30.16 -36.97
C GLU A 286 -2.37 -28.70 -36.49
N ILE A 287 -1.16 -28.21 -36.19
CA ILE A 287 -0.91 -26.79 -35.87
C ILE A 287 -1.38 -25.89 -37.02
N TYR A 288 -0.96 -26.20 -38.25
CA TYR A 288 -1.33 -25.42 -39.43
C TYR A 288 -2.84 -25.42 -39.67
N SER A 289 -3.49 -26.58 -39.57
CA SER A 289 -4.94 -26.71 -39.70
C SER A 289 -5.70 -25.93 -38.63
N ALA A 290 -5.25 -25.96 -37.38
CA ALA A 290 -5.84 -25.18 -36.29
C ALA A 290 -5.68 -23.67 -36.54
N LEU A 291 -4.51 -23.24 -37.02
CA LEU A 291 -4.21 -21.85 -37.34
C LEU A 291 -5.11 -21.31 -38.47
N GLN A 292 -5.38 -22.13 -39.49
CA GLN A 292 -6.30 -21.76 -40.59
C GLN A 292 -7.76 -21.60 -40.14
N GLN A 293 -8.14 -22.20 -39.02
CA GLN A 293 -9.49 -22.07 -38.45
C GLN A 293 -9.64 -20.83 -37.55
N VAL A 294 -8.55 -20.13 -37.24
CA VAL A 294 -8.58 -18.90 -36.45
C VAL A 294 -9.26 -17.81 -37.27
N ASP A 295 -10.34 -17.25 -36.72
CA ASP A 295 -11.01 -16.09 -37.29
C ASP A 295 -10.08 -14.87 -37.18
N THR A 296 -9.73 -14.28 -38.32
CA THR A 296 -8.76 -13.19 -38.42
C THR A 296 -9.39 -11.81 -38.21
N THR A 297 -10.70 -11.73 -37.93
CA THR A 297 -11.38 -10.47 -37.67
C THR A 297 -11.07 -9.93 -36.27
N LEU A 298 -10.74 -8.63 -36.19
CA LEU A 298 -10.39 -8.00 -34.93
C LEU A 298 -11.63 -7.81 -34.03
N PRO A 299 -11.47 -7.84 -32.69
CA PRO A 299 -12.57 -7.62 -31.75
C PRO A 299 -13.36 -6.33 -32.02
N ILE A 300 -12.68 -5.22 -32.33
CA ILE A 300 -13.30 -3.93 -32.63
C ILE A 300 -14.18 -3.97 -33.88
N ASP A 301 -13.76 -4.68 -34.93
CA ASP A 301 -14.52 -4.83 -36.17
C ASP A 301 -15.79 -5.66 -35.96
N ILE A 302 -15.69 -6.72 -35.15
CA ILE A 302 -16.85 -7.53 -34.76
C ILE A 302 -17.84 -6.67 -33.95
N PHE A 303 -17.34 -5.92 -32.98
CA PHE A 303 -18.15 -5.06 -32.14
C PHE A 303 -18.86 -3.98 -32.98
N ASN A 304 -18.15 -3.29 -33.85
CA ASN A 304 -18.71 -2.28 -34.75
C ASN A 304 -19.74 -2.90 -35.70
N SER A 305 -19.44 -4.06 -36.29
CA SER A 305 -20.37 -4.81 -37.14
C SER A 305 -21.65 -5.22 -36.41
N TRP A 306 -21.57 -5.50 -35.11
CA TRP A 306 -22.69 -5.86 -34.27
C TRP A 306 -23.59 -4.66 -33.95
N ILE A 307 -22.98 -3.57 -33.47
CA ILE A 307 -23.67 -2.35 -33.06
C ILE A 307 -24.29 -1.62 -34.26
N ASN A 308 -23.66 -1.65 -35.43
CA ASN A 308 -24.19 -1.05 -36.66
C ASN A 308 -25.46 -1.73 -37.20
N LYS A 309 -25.91 -2.86 -36.61
CA LYS A 309 -27.21 -3.47 -36.93
C LYS A 309 -28.40 -2.78 -36.25
N LEU A 310 -28.16 -1.81 -35.38
CA LEU A 310 -29.19 -1.01 -34.73
C LEU A 310 -29.80 0.02 -35.68
N LEU A 311 -31.02 0.47 -35.37
CA LEU A 311 -31.58 1.64 -36.04
C LEU A 311 -30.78 2.90 -35.65
N PRO A 312 -30.71 3.94 -36.51
CA PRO A 312 -29.90 5.14 -36.24
C PRO A 312 -30.18 5.78 -34.87
N ARG A 313 -31.46 5.84 -34.45
CA ARG A 313 -31.85 6.37 -33.13
C ARG A 313 -31.36 5.51 -31.95
N GLU A 314 -31.33 4.18 -32.15
CA GLU A 314 -30.93 3.21 -31.13
C GLU A 314 -29.40 3.23 -30.98
N TYR A 315 -28.70 3.24 -32.12
CA TYR A 315 -27.26 3.44 -32.20
C TYR A 315 -26.83 4.73 -31.52
N TYR A 316 -27.47 5.86 -31.86
CA TYR A 316 -27.11 7.17 -31.32
C TYR A 316 -27.21 7.20 -29.78
N VAL A 317 -28.29 6.66 -29.22
CA VAL A 317 -28.47 6.60 -27.76
C VAL A 317 -27.38 5.75 -27.11
N LEU A 318 -27.08 4.54 -27.64
CA LEU A 318 -26.01 3.72 -27.08
C LEU A 318 -24.63 4.34 -27.24
N LYS A 319 -24.37 4.99 -28.39
CA LYS A 319 -23.13 5.70 -28.66
C LYS A 319 -22.89 6.80 -27.63
N LYS A 320 -23.89 7.65 -27.39
CA LYS A 320 -23.81 8.72 -26.35
C LYS A 320 -23.69 8.17 -24.94
N ARG A 321 -24.32 7.03 -24.65
CA ARG A 321 -24.27 6.43 -23.32
C ARG A 321 -22.97 5.73 -22.98
N TYR A 322 -22.34 5.06 -23.95
CA TYR A 322 -21.25 4.11 -23.69
C TYR A 322 -20.05 4.23 -24.63
N LEU A 323 -20.12 4.87 -25.80
CA LEU A 323 -19.06 4.74 -26.82
C LEU A 323 -18.25 6.03 -27.07
N GLU A 324 -18.64 7.17 -26.51
CA GLU A 324 -17.95 8.47 -26.68
C GLU A 324 -17.09 8.86 -25.47
N GLY A 325 -16.39 7.91 -24.85
CA GLY A 325 -15.39 8.19 -23.81
C GLY A 325 -15.94 8.52 -22.41
N HIS A 326 -17.11 9.15 -22.30
CA HIS A 326 -17.78 9.40 -21.02
C HIS A 326 -19.14 8.71 -20.92
N LEU A 327 -19.39 8.11 -19.77
CA LEU A 327 -20.63 7.38 -19.50
C LEU A 327 -21.75 8.36 -19.13
N LEU A 328 -22.52 8.81 -20.12
CA LEU A 328 -23.62 9.76 -19.89
C LEU A 328 -24.84 9.11 -19.23
N THR A 329 -25.50 9.87 -18.38
CA THR A 329 -26.76 9.46 -17.74
C THR A 329 -27.92 9.53 -18.74
N LEU A 330 -29.01 8.80 -18.46
CA LEU A 330 -30.24 8.86 -19.25
C LEU A 330 -30.83 10.27 -19.34
N GLU A 331 -30.62 11.09 -18.31
CA GLU A 331 -31.09 12.48 -18.22
C GLU A 331 -30.26 13.38 -19.12
N SER A 332 -28.93 13.32 -19.02
CA SER A 332 -28.01 14.09 -19.87
C SER A 332 -28.21 13.80 -21.36
N VAL A 333 -28.43 12.53 -21.74
CA VAL A 333 -28.73 12.18 -23.14
C VAL A 333 -30.12 12.70 -23.55
N GLY A 334 -31.08 12.73 -22.62
CA GLY A 334 -32.41 13.30 -22.84
C GLY A 334 -32.35 14.78 -23.17
N GLU A 335 -31.56 15.54 -22.42
CA GLU A 335 -31.29 16.96 -22.66
C GLU A 335 -30.66 17.20 -24.04
N ILE A 336 -29.60 16.44 -24.38
CA ILE A 336 -28.93 16.53 -25.70
C ILE A 336 -29.91 16.26 -26.84
N CYS A 337 -30.82 15.31 -26.66
CA CYS A 337 -31.80 14.91 -27.68
C CYS A 337 -33.11 15.72 -27.61
N ASN A 338 -33.24 16.63 -26.65
CA ASN A 338 -34.47 17.37 -26.34
C ASN A 338 -35.70 16.46 -26.16
N VAL A 339 -35.54 15.38 -25.38
CA VAL A 339 -36.61 14.43 -25.02
C VAL A 339 -36.52 14.05 -23.54
N THR A 340 -37.59 13.46 -23.01
CA THR A 340 -37.60 13.03 -21.60
C THR A 340 -36.61 11.90 -21.31
N ARG A 341 -36.08 11.85 -20.09
CA ARG A 341 -35.27 10.72 -19.56
C ARG A 341 -35.93 9.36 -19.82
N GLU A 342 -37.24 9.28 -19.63
CA GLU A 342 -38.02 8.05 -19.84
C GLU A 342 -38.03 7.65 -21.32
N ARG A 343 -38.04 8.61 -22.25
CA ARG A 343 -37.94 8.31 -23.68
C ARG A 343 -36.59 7.70 -24.04
N ILE A 344 -35.49 8.23 -23.52
CA ILE A 344 -34.15 7.64 -23.70
C ILE A 344 -34.09 6.23 -23.13
N ARG A 345 -34.62 6.01 -21.92
CA ARG A 345 -34.68 4.68 -21.29
C ARG A 345 -35.40 3.65 -22.17
N GLN A 346 -36.52 4.03 -22.78
CA GLN A 346 -37.26 3.17 -23.70
C GLN A 346 -36.46 2.84 -24.97
N VAL A 347 -35.78 3.83 -25.56
CA VAL A 347 -34.94 3.62 -26.75
C VAL A 347 -33.75 2.72 -26.43
N GLU A 348 -33.09 2.92 -25.30
CA GLU A 348 -31.99 2.07 -24.84
C GLU A 348 -32.46 0.62 -24.61
N GLN A 349 -33.56 0.41 -23.88
CA GLN A 349 -34.09 -0.95 -23.68
C GLN A 349 -34.44 -1.65 -25.00
N LYS A 350 -34.94 -0.91 -25.98
CA LYS A 350 -35.22 -1.44 -27.31
C LYS A 350 -33.93 -1.77 -28.07
N ALA A 351 -32.91 -0.91 -27.99
CA ALA A 351 -31.60 -1.13 -28.59
C ALA A 351 -30.94 -2.41 -28.04
N ILE A 352 -30.89 -2.55 -26.72
CA ILE A 352 -30.33 -3.72 -26.03
C ILE A 352 -31.09 -4.99 -26.45
N ARG A 353 -32.43 -4.98 -26.43
CA ARG A 353 -33.24 -6.13 -26.86
C ARG A 353 -32.95 -6.53 -28.31
N ASN A 354 -32.72 -5.57 -29.20
CA ASN A 354 -32.41 -5.84 -30.61
C ASN A 354 -31.02 -6.47 -30.76
N ILE A 355 -30.01 -5.96 -30.03
CA ILE A 355 -28.63 -6.49 -30.02
C ILE A 355 -28.57 -7.92 -29.51
N LEU A 356 -29.32 -8.21 -28.44
CA LEU A 356 -29.41 -9.53 -27.80
C LEU A 356 -30.41 -10.48 -28.48
N SER A 357 -30.93 -10.11 -29.65
CA SER A 357 -31.82 -10.99 -30.39
C SER A 357 -31.07 -12.28 -30.81
N PRO A 358 -31.72 -13.46 -30.79
CA PRO A 358 -31.07 -14.72 -31.13
C PRO A 358 -30.35 -14.72 -32.48
N LYS A 359 -30.89 -13.96 -33.47
CA LYS A 359 -30.30 -13.78 -34.80
C LYS A 359 -28.94 -13.10 -34.79
N ARG A 360 -28.60 -12.38 -33.71
CA ARG A 360 -27.36 -11.59 -33.55
C ARG A 360 -26.40 -12.18 -32.53
N ASN A 361 -26.76 -13.27 -31.85
CA ASN A 361 -25.88 -13.96 -30.89
C ASN A 361 -24.55 -14.41 -31.49
N LYS A 362 -24.50 -14.65 -32.82
CA LYS A 362 -23.24 -14.96 -33.51
C LYS A 362 -22.15 -13.89 -33.29
N TYR A 363 -22.52 -12.61 -33.26
CA TYR A 363 -21.56 -11.51 -33.05
C TYR A 363 -21.06 -11.47 -31.61
N ARG A 364 -21.97 -11.65 -30.64
CA ARG A 364 -21.65 -11.78 -29.22
C ARG A 364 -20.65 -12.91 -28.99
N ASN A 365 -20.95 -14.09 -29.52
CA ASN A 365 -20.09 -15.27 -29.34
C ASN A 365 -18.74 -15.09 -30.04
N ALA A 366 -18.73 -14.55 -31.26
CA ALA A 366 -17.49 -14.26 -31.98
C ALA A 366 -16.61 -13.26 -31.22
N LEU A 367 -17.20 -12.17 -30.69
CA LEU A 367 -16.48 -11.17 -29.92
C LEU A 367 -15.86 -11.78 -28.64
N VAL A 368 -16.64 -12.55 -27.88
CA VAL A 368 -16.15 -13.21 -26.66
C VAL A 368 -15.04 -14.22 -26.98
N SER A 369 -15.19 -14.99 -28.06
CA SER A 369 -14.15 -15.93 -28.51
C SER A 369 -12.87 -15.20 -28.91
N GLN A 370 -12.96 -14.09 -29.64
CA GLN A 370 -11.79 -13.29 -30.01
C GLN A 370 -11.10 -12.69 -28.79
N LEU A 371 -11.86 -12.13 -27.84
CA LEU A 371 -11.27 -11.58 -26.61
C LEU A 371 -10.55 -12.65 -25.78
N LYS A 372 -11.05 -13.89 -25.78
CA LYS A 372 -10.35 -15.03 -25.15
C LYS A 372 -9.10 -15.47 -25.91
N LEU A 373 -9.09 -15.33 -27.24
CA LEU A 373 -7.95 -15.65 -28.10
C LEU A 373 -6.80 -14.66 -27.85
N PHE A 374 -7.09 -13.36 -27.85
CA PHE A 374 -6.09 -12.30 -27.65
C PHE A 374 -5.65 -12.14 -26.19
N SER A 375 -6.47 -12.54 -25.22
CA SER A 375 -6.07 -12.43 -23.82
C SER A 375 -4.87 -13.35 -23.51
N PRO A 376 -3.83 -12.85 -22.81
CA PRO A 376 -2.78 -13.69 -22.26
C PRO A 376 -3.26 -14.54 -21.07
N HIS A 377 -4.40 -14.20 -20.44
CA HIS A 377 -4.89 -14.81 -19.20
C HIS A 377 -6.15 -15.66 -19.39
N LYS A 378 -6.17 -16.89 -18.89
CA LYS A 378 -7.27 -17.84 -19.18
C LYS A 378 -8.64 -17.35 -18.74
N SER A 379 -8.69 -16.66 -17.61
CA SER A 379 -9.93 -16.32 -16.91
C SER A 379 -10.34 -14.84 -17.03
N TYR A 380 -9.46 -13.96 -17.49
CA TYR A 380 -9.73 -12.51 -17.55
C TYR A 380 -8.93 -11.84 -18.69
N ILE A 381 -9.14 -10.54 -18.87
CA ILE A 381 -8.36 -9.65 -19.75
C ILE A 381 -8.20 -8.31 -19.03
N THR A 382 -7.01 -7.72 -19.05
CA THR A 382 -6.77 -6.44 -18.36
C THR A 382 -7.38 -5.27 -19.13
N PHE A 383 -7.55 -4.11 -18.47
CA PHE A 383 -8.03 -2.91 -19.16
C PHE A 383 -7.04 -2.41 -20.21
N SER A 384 -5.73 -2.52 -19.96
CA SER A 384 -4.69 -2.15 -20.91
C SER A 384 -4.75 -3.01 -22.18
N GLU A 385 -4.90 -4.33 -22.02
CA GLU A 385 -5.06 -5.27 -23.15
C GLU A 385 -6.35 -4.99 -23.96
N LEU A 386 -7.44 -4.63 -23.29
CA LEU A 386 -8.67 -4.23 -23.98
C LEU A 386 -8.50 -2.94 -24.78
N GLU A 387 -7.77 -1.97 -24.24
CA GLU A 387 -7.45 -0.71 -24.92
C GLU A 387 -6.54 -0.93 -26.14
N GLU A 388 -5.57 -1.85 -26.06
CA GLU A 388 -4.74 -2.27 -27.21
C GLU A 388 -5.58 -2.88 -28.34
N LEU A 389 -6.72 -3.50 -28.03
CA LEU A 389 -7.68 -4.03 -28.99
C LEU A 389 -8.73 -2.99 -29.43
N GLU A 390 -8.47 -1.71 -29.15
CA GLU A 390 -9.34 -0.55 -29.42
C GLU A 390 -10.71 -0.60 -28.74
N LEU A 391 -10.85 -1.43 -27.70
CA LEU A 391 -12.07 -1.60 -26.91
C LEU A 391 -11.90 -0.91 -25.55
N GLY A 392 -12.20 0.38 -25.50
CA GLY A 392 -12.08 1.15 -24.25
C GLY A 392 -13.00 0.65 -23.10
N ALA A 393 -12.69 1.05 -21.87
CA ALA A 393 -13.39 0.64 -20.64
C ALA A 393 -14.93 0.75 -20.70
N ASN A 394 -15.47 1.76 -21.38
CA ASN A 394 -16.92 1.92 -21.50
C ASN A 394 -17.59 0.81 -22.35
N VAL A 395 -16.88 0.25 -23.33
CA VAL A 395 -17.35 -0.91 -24.10
C VAL A 395 -17.43 -2.12 -23.18
N ALA A 396 -16.42 -2.35 -22.35
CA ALA A 396 -16.46 -3.42 -21.36
C ALA A 396 -17.61 -3.27 -20.35
N ILE A 397 -17.85 -2.04 -19.85
CA ILE A 397 -19.02 -1.74 -18.98
C ILE A 397 -20.33 -2.02 -19.72
N PHE A 398 -20.42 -1.66 -21.01
CA PHE A 398 -21.58 -1.97 -21.83
C PHE A 398 -21.81 -3.48 -21.96
N LEU A 399 -20.75 -4.25 -22.24
CA LEU A 399 -20.83 -5.70 -22.38
C LEU A 399 -21.23 -6.38 -21.06
N ASP A 400 -20.68 -5.99 -19.93
CA ASP A 400 -21.07 -6.51 -18.62
C ASP A 400 -22.56 -6.27 -18.33
N LYS A 401 -23.03 -5.04 -18.55
CA LYS A 401 -24.43 -4.66 -18.27
C LYS A 401 -25.43 -5.31 -19.21
N THR A 402 -25.03 -5.64 -20.44
CA THR A 402 -25.96 -6.12 -21.47
C THR A 402 -25.91 -7.62 -21.68
N THR A 403 -24.71 -8.21 -21.75
CA THR A 403 -24.54 -9.63 -22.08
C THR A 403 -24.16 -10.48 -20.88
N GLY A 404 -23.41 -9.89 -19.93
CA GLY A 404 -22.89 -10.58 -18.75
C GLY A 404 -21.80 -11.64 -19.04
N ASP A 405 -21.27 -11.72 -20.27
CA ASP A 405 -20.18 -12.65 -20.61
C ASP A 405 -18.80 -12.14 -20.21
N ILE A 406 -18.69 -10.82 -20.06
CA ILE A 406 -17.46 -10.10 -19.75
C ILE A 406 -17.80 -9.21 -18.58
N ILE A 407 -17.19 -9.46 -17.44
CA ILE A 407 -17.57 -8.86 -16.17
C ILE A 407 -16.54 -7.80 -15.83
N TYR A 408 -16.95 -6.54 -15.98
CA TYR A 408 -16.11 -5.39 -15.73
C TYR A 408 -15.87 -5.22 -14.23
N GLU A 409 -14.61 -5.28 -13.79
CA GLU A 409 -14.24 -5.04 -12.40
C GLU A 409 -13.15 -3.99 -12.25
N SER A 410 -13.57 -2.79 -11.84
CA SER A 410 -12.68 -1.65 -11.64
C SER A 410 -11.60 -1.91 -10.58
N GLY A 411 -11.92 -2.67 -9.52
CA GLY A 411 -10.95 -2.99 -8.46
C GLY A 411 -9.77 -3.79 -8.99
N TYR A 412 -10.02 -4.77 -9.87
CA TYR A 412 -8.96 -5.57 -10.48
C TYR A 412 -8.31 -4.92 -11.70
N LYS A 413 -8.88 -3.80 -12.18
CA LYS A 413 -8.56 -3.20 -13.49
C LYS A 413 -8.62 -4.21 -14.65
N ALA A 414 -9.59 -5.12 -14.57
CA ALA A 414 -9.70 -6.26 -15.46
C ALA A 414 -11.17 -6.64 -15.72
N CYS A 415 -11.37 -7.40 -16.80
CA CYS A 415 -12.65 -7.98 -17.15
C CYS A 415 -12.60 -9.52 -17.10
N PHE A 416 -13.49 -10.15 -16.34
CA PHE A 416 -13.51 -11.61 -16.18
C PHE A 416 -14.45 -12.27 -17.19
N PHE A 417 -14.02 -13.40 -17.75
CA PHE A 417 -14.84 -14.20 -18.69
C PHE A 417 -15.84 -15.14 -17.98
N SER A 418 -15.77 -15.24 -16.66
CA SER A 418 -16.61 -16.13 -15.84
C SER A 418 -16.92 -15.50 -14.49
N ARG A 419 -18.22 -15.39 -14.18
CA ARG A 419 -18.68 -14.87 -12.87
C ARG A 419 -18.34 -15.82 -11.73
N ASP A 420 -18.38 -17.12 -12.01
CA ASP A 420 -18.03 -18.16 -11.05
C ASP A 420 -16.54 -18.06 -10.67
N SER A 421 -15.64 -17.96 -11.65
CA SER A 421 -14.20 -17.83 -11.39
C SER A 421 -13.88 -16.56 -10.59
N LYS A 422 -14.51 -15.44 -10.94
CA LYS A 422 -14.38 -14.17 -10.21
C LYS A 422 -14.88 -14.28 -8.76
N ASN A 423 -16.08 -14.84 -8.55
CA ASN A 423 -16.65 -14.98 -7.21
C ASN A 423 -15.82 -15.92 -6.32
N LYS A 424 -15.27 -17.00 -6.89
CA LYS A 424 -14.37 -17.91 -6.17
C LYS A 424 -13.06 -17.21 -5.78
N LEU A 425 -12.50 -16.38 -6.67
CA LEU A 425 -11.35 -15.55 -6.35
C LEU A 425 -11.67 -14.58 -5.20
N ASP A 426 -12.79 -13.83 -5.31
CA ASP A 426 -13.22 -12.91 -4.26
C ASP A 426 -13.38 -13.62 -2.91
N PHE A 427 -13.98 -14.82 -2.88
CA PHE A 427 -14.11 -15.61 -1.66
C PHE A 427 -12.75 -15.99 -1.05
N CYS A 428 -11.78 -16.41 -1.87
CA CYS A 428 -10.42 -16.69 -1.38
C CYS A 428 -9.75 -15.42 -0.85
N LEU A 429 -9.99 -14.28 -1.50
CA LEU A 429 -9.46 -13.00 -1.07
C LEU A 429 -10.10 -12.51 0.23
N GLU A 430 -11.35 -12.85 0.53
CA GLU A 430 -12.00 -12.54 1.81
C GLU A 430 -11.34 -13.25 2.99
N GLU A 431 -10.87 -14.48 2.79
CA GLU A 431 -10.18 -15.28 3.83
C GLU A 431 -8.78 -14.74 4.19
N LEU A 432 -8.16 -13.91 3.33
CA LEU A 432 -6.84 -13.34 3.61
C LEU A 432 -6.86 -12.42 4.85
N PRO A 433 -5.72 -12.24 5.54
CA PRO A 433 -5.59 -11.18 6.54
C PRO A 433 -5.91 -9.81 5.94
N ASN A 434 -6.33 -8.86 6.79
CA ASN A 434 -6.57 -7.48 6.33
C ASN A 434 -5.29 -6.81 5.83
N GLU A 435 -4.14 -7.23 6.36
CA GLU A 435 -2.80 -6.71 6.10
C GLU A 435 -1.81 -7.89 6.13
N PHE A 436 -0.90 -7.94 5.16
CA PHE A 436 0.11 -9.01 5.02
C PHE A 436 1.33 -8.50 4.24
N THR A 437 2.43 -9.25 4.24
CA THR A 437 3.67 -8.87 3.54
C THR A 437 3.70 -9.33 2.08
N LYS A 438 4.62 -8.79 1.28
CA LYS A 438 4.90 -9.32 -0.07
C LYS A 438 5.38 -10.77 -0.08
N THR A 439 6.06 -11.20 0.98
CA THR A 439 6.47 -12.61 1.14
C THR A 439 5.24 -13.49 1.33
N ASP A 440 4.32 -13.07 2.22
CA ASP A 440 3.05 -13.78 2.43
C ASP A 440 2.21 -13.82 1.13
N LEU A 441 2.24 -12.76 0.32
CA LEU A 441 1.54 -12.72 -0.97
C LEU A 441 1.99 -13.86 -1.89
N GLN A 442 3.27 -14.19 -1.94
CA GLN A 442 3.77 -15.27 -2.80
C GLN A 442 3.19 -16.61 -2.35
N GLU A 443 3.20 -16.89 -1.05
CA GLU A 443 2.63 -18.12 -0.47
C GLU A 443 1.12 -18.19 -0.69
N TYR A 444 0.40 -17.10 -0.40
CA TYR A 444 -1.05 -17.02 -0.61
C TYR A 444 -1.42 -17.18 -2.08
N SER A 445 -0.64 -16.63 -3.00
CA SER A 445 -0.93 -16.74 -4.43
C SER A 445 -0.82 -18.18 -4.93
N ILE A 446 0.14 -18.96 -4.43
CA ILE A 446 0.26 -20.39 -4.75
C ILE A 446 -0.95 -21.14 -4.18
N LEU A 447 -1.27 -20.94 -2.90
CA LEU A 447 -2.40 -21.60 -2.23
C LEU A 447 -3.74 -21.30 -2.92
N ILE A 448 -3.96 -20.05 -3.32
CA ILE A 448 -5.18 -19.63 -4.03
C ILE A 448 -5.21 -20.25 -5.43
N SER A 449 -4.09 -20.29 -6.16
CA SER A 449 -3.98 -20.94 -7.48
C SER A 449 -4.42 -22.40 -7.41
N GLU A 450 -3.91 -23.14 -6.43
CA GLU A 450 -4.26 -24.55 -6.20
C GLU A 450 -5.74 -24.71 -5.82
N LYS A 451 -6.25 -23.90 -4.90
CA LYS A 451 -7.68 -23.91 -4.48
C LYS A 451 -8.63 -23.62 -5.65
N LEU A 452 -8.17 -22.85 -6.64
CA LEU A 452 -8.93 -22.51 -7.84
C LEU A 452 -8.66 -23.46 -9.03
N ASN A 453 -8.02 -24.61 -8.80
CA ASN A 453 -7.67 -25.60 -9.85
C ASN A 453 -6.88 -24.98 -11.02
N ASN A 454 -5.98 -24.04 -10.73
CA ASN A 454 -5.19 -23.31 -11.72
C ASN A 454 -6.02 -22.56 -12.78
N ALA A 455 -7.24 -22.14 -12.42
CA ALA A 455 -8.02 -21.19 -13.22
C ALA A 455 -7.31 -19.83 -13.34
N PHE A 456 -6.48 -19.50 -12.35
CA PHE A 456 -5.54 -18.39 -12.35
C PHE A 456 -4.18 -18.94 -11.90
N THR A 457 -3.09 -18.45 -12.48
CA THR A 457 -1.73 -18.77 -12.01
C THR A 457 -1.38 -17.94 -10.77
N ALA A 458 -0.37 -18.36 -10.00
CA ALA A 458 0.10 -17.60 -8.84
C ALA A 458 0.54 -16.16 -9.23
N ASN A 459 1.19 -15.98 -10.39
CA ASN A 459 1.58 -14.66 -10.88
C ASN A 459 0.35 -13.81 -11.22
N GLU A 460 -0.66 -14.40 -11.86
CA GLU A 460 -1.93 -13.70 -12.17
C GLU A 460 -2.65 -13.26 -10.89
N ILE A 461 -2.66 -14.10 -9.84
CA ILE A 461 -3.26 -13.75 -8.55
C ILE A 461 -2.48 -12.60 -7.90
N THR A 462 -1.14 -12.64 -7.96
CA THR A 462 -0.28 -11.56 -7.47
C THR A 462 -0.62 -10.23 -8.15
N GLU A 463 -0.70 -10.22 -9.49
CA GLU A 463 -1.05 -9.03 -10.28
C GLU A 463 -2.46 -8.50 -9.93
N LEU A 464 -3.45 -9.38 -9.83
CA LEU A 464 -4.83 -9.03 -9.49
C LEU A 464 -4.96 -8.50 -8.04
N ILE A 465 -4.19 -9.03 -7.09
CA ILE A 465 -4.16 -8.53 -5.72
C ILE A 465 -3.49 -7.16 -5.67
N CYS A 466 -2.36 -7.00 -6.36
CA CYS A 466 -1.63 -5.73 -6.46
C CYS A 466 -2.45 -4.64 -7.16
N SER A 467 -3.35 -4.99 -8.07
CA SER A 467 -4.25 -4.02 -8.70
C SER A 467 -5.42 -3.60 -7.80
N LYS A 468 -5.91 -4.52 -6.96
CA LYS A 468 -7.08 -4.32 -6.09
C LYS A 468 -6.76 -3.74 -4.71
N TYR A 469 -5.63 -4.11 -4.12
CA TYR A 469 -5.23 -3.74 -2.77
C TYR A 469 -4.18 -2.64 -2.76
N ARG A 470 -4.07 -1.94 -1.63
CA ARG A 470 -3.09 -0.86 -1.48
C ARG A 470 -1.76 -1.47 -1.07
N ILE A 471 -0.72 -1.16 -1.84
CA ILE A 471 0.67 -1.51 -1.53
C ILE A 471 1.27 -0.34 -0.75
N CYS A 472 1.91 -0.63 0.38
CA CYS A 472 2.60 0.33 1.23
C CYS A 472 3.96 -0.25 1.63
N GLY A 473 5.02 0.09 0.91
CA GLY A 473 6.35 -0.51 1.14
C GLY A 473 6.34 -2.03 0.92
N GLU A 474 6.68 -2.80 1.96
CA GLU A 474 6.68 -4.27 1.97
C GLU A 474 5.33 -4.89 2.35
N TYR A 475 4.33 -4.07 2.66
CA TYR A 475 3.01 -4.51 3.11
C TYR A 475 1.93 -4.26 2.08
N ILE A 476 0.88 -5.09 2.15
CA ILE A 476 -0.32 -5.03 1.33
C ILE A 476 -1.53 -5.00 2.25
N ALA A 477 -2.40 -4.01 2.04
CA ALA A 477 -3.61 -3.83 2.83
C ALA A 477 -4.86 -3.89 1.96
N LYS A 478 -5.87 -4.67 2.39
CA LYS A 478 -7.18 -4.75 1.71
C LYS A 478 -7.90 -3.40 1.64
N SER A 479 -7.61 -2.51 2.59
CA SER A 479 -8.26 -1.20 2.73
C SER A 479 -7.28 -0.14 3.26
N ARG A 480 -7.76 0.92 3.91
CA ARG A 480 -6.90 1.96 4.48
C ARG A 480 -6.17 1.40 5.71
N MET A 481 -4.84 1.37 5.63
CA MET A 481 -3.97 1.00 6.74
C MET A 481 -4.23 1.93 7.93
N THR A 482 -4.45 1.35 9.10
CA THR A 482 -4.81 2.15 10.28
C THR A 482 -3.57 2.68 11.00
N LEU A 483 -3.70 3.85 11.62
CA LEU A 483 -2.59 4.46 12.37
C LEU A 483 -2.13 3.59 13.56
N LYS A 484 -3.00 2.71 14.08
CA LYS A 484 -2.64 1.73 15.11
C LYS A 484 -1.64 0.71 14.57
N VAL A 485 -1.87 0.19 13.36
CA VAL A 485 -1.01 -0.84 12.72
C VAL A 485 0.38 -0.28 12.47
N ILE A 486 0.45 0.88 11.83
CA ILE A 486 1.71 1.56 11.50
C ILE A 486 2.53 1.78 12.77
N LEU A 487 1.93 2.43 13.77
CA LEU A 487 2.63 2.71 15.02
C LEU A 487 2.98 1.43 15.79
N SER A 488 2.12 0.41 15.80
CA SER A 488 2.43 -0.87 16.45
C SER A 488 3.65 -1.55 15.85
N PHE A 489 3.77 -1.53 14.52
CA PHE A 489 4.91 -2.08 13.82
C PHE A 489 6.19 -1.29 14.09
N LEU A 490 6.13 0.04 13.97
CA LEU A 490 7.29 0.90 14.24
C LEU A 490 7.78 0.73 15.68
N MET A 491 6.85 0.65 16.65
CA MET A 491 7.18 0.37 18.05
C MET A 491 7.85 -0.99 18.23
N GLN A 492 7.33 -2.06 17.61
CA GLN A 492 7.92 -3.39 17.72
C GLN A 492 9.30 -3.50 17.06
N LYS A 493 9.50 -2.83 15.93
CA LYS A 493 10.73 -2.91 15.14
C LYS A 493 11.87 -2.05 15.70
N TYR A 494 11.56 -0.79 16.05
CA TYR A 494 12.57 0.18 16.43
C TYR A 494 12.68 0.41 17.94
N PHE A 495 11.61 0.16 18.68
CA PHE A 495 11.55 0.37 20.13
C PHE A 495 11.02 -0.86 20.89
N PRO A 496 11.63 -2.05 20.71
CA PRO A 496 11.16 -3.28 21.35
C PRO A 496 11.18 -3.22 22.88
N ASP A 497 12.07 -2.40 23.46
CA ASP A 497 12.19 -2.18 24.91
C ASP A 497 11.39 -0.96 25.41
N GLY A 498 10.74 -0.25 24.49
CA GLY A 498 9.95 0.94 24.78
C GLY A 498 10.61 2.24 24.30
N MET A 499 9.79 3.29 24.21
CA MET A 499 10.16 4.61 23.70
C MET A 499 9.63 5.70 24.64
N ASP A 500 10.45 6.72 24.95
CA ASP A 500 9.91 7.93 25.57
C ASP A 500 9.05 8.70 24.56
N ILE A 501 7.74 8.71 24.78
CA ILE A 501 6.78 9.35 23.88
C ILE A 501 6.70 10.87 24.06
N TYR A 502 7.27 11.41 25.14
CA TYR A 502 7.28 12.85 25.42
C TYR A 502 8.51 13.54 24.85
N GLU A 503 9.54 12.79 24.49
CA GLU A 503 10.67 13.30 23.72
C GLU A 503 10.24 13.53 22.26
N ASP A 504 10.26 14.79 21.83
CA ASP A 504 9.81 15.18 20.48
C ASP A 504 10.65 14.49 19.38
N ALA A 505 11.96 14.30 19.60
CA ALA A 505 12.85 13.63 18.67
C ALA A 505 12.43 12.17 18.36
N ASN A 506 11.89 11.45 19.35
CA ASN A 506 11.40 10.09 19.13
C ASN A 506 10.11 10.06 18.30
N ILE A 507 9.24 11.06 18.47
CA ILE A 507 8.02 11.20 17.66
C ILE A 507 8.38 11.59 16.22
N ASP A 508 9.36 12.47 16.03
CA ASP A 508 9.89 12.82 14.71
C ASP A 508 10.58 11.63 14.04
N PHE A 509 11.29 10.80 14.79
CA PHE A 509 11.85 9.55 14.28
C PHE A 509 10.74 8.60 13.79
N LEU A 510 9.64 8.45 14.54
CA LEU A 510 8.49 7.66 14.08
C LEU A 510 7.85 8.24 12.81
N ARG A 511 7.80 9.58 12.65
CA ARG A 511 7.35 10.22 11.40
C ARG A 511 8.24 9.88 10.23
N GLU A 512 9.55 10.03 10.39
CA GLU A 512 10.52 9.73 9.36
C GLU A 512 10.40 8.26 8.92
N LYS A 513 10.33 7.33 9.87
CA LYS A 513 10.18 5.90 9.55
C LYS A 513 8.81 5.56 8.98
N ALA A 514 7.73 6.21 9.43
CA ALA A 514 6.43 6.05 8.80
C ALA A 514 6.45 6.49 7.32
N TYR A 515 7.10 7.61 7.02
CA TYR A 515 7.23 8.13 5.67
C TYR A 515 8.06 7.19 4.78
N ILE A 516 9.21 6.72 5.28
CA ILE A 516 10.13 5.84 4.51
C ILE A 516 9.53 4.46 4.29
N GLU A 517 8.98 3.82 5.32
CA GLU A 517 8.61 2.40 5.25
C GLU A 517 7.19 2.16 4.70
N PHE A 518 6.33 3.19 4.69
CA PHE A 518 4.94 3.09 4.25
C PHE A 518 4.61 4.03 3.09
N ASP A 519 5.57 4.28 2.20
CA ASP A 519 5.38 4.98 0.91
C ASP A 519 4.78 6.38 1.08
N GLY A 520 5.46 7.22 1.86
CA GLY A 520 5.07 8.61 2.10
C GLY A 520 3.91 8.78 3.09
N PHE A 521 3.69 7.81 4.00
CA PHE A 521 2.64 7.94 5.02
C PHE A 521 2.98 9.02 6.04
N GLU A 522 2.18 10.08 6.06
CA GLU A 522 2.32 11.19 7.01
C GLU A 522 1.54 10.92 8.30
N LEU A 523 2.25 10.86 9.43
CA LEU A 523 1.61 10.93 10.75
C LEU A 523 1.18 12.36 11.05
N ALA A 524 0.23 12.52 11.97
CA ALA A 524 -0.25 13.84 12.36
C ALA A 524 0.90 14.75 12.86
N ASP A 525 0.93 16.00 12.38
CA ASP A 525 1.90 17.03 12.81
C ASP A 525 1.80 17.32 14.31
N ASN A 526 0.60 17.15 14.88
CA ASN A 526 0.38 17.33 16.30
C ASN A 526 0.96 16.15 17.11
N ASN A 527 2.09 16.37 17.80
CA ASN A 527 2.72 15.38 18.69
C ASN A 527 1.72 14.83 19.72
N ARG A 528 0.77 15.64 20.20
CA ARG A 528 -0.25 15.20 21.16
C ARG A 528 -1.17 14.10 20.59
N ALA A 529 -1.49 14.17 19.30
CA ALA A 529 -2.36 13.19 18.65
C ALA A 529 -1.66 11.83 18.51
N VAL A 530 -0.38 11.83 18.12
CA VAL A 530 0.45 10.61 18.02
C VAL A 530 0.64 9.99 19.41
N ARG A 531 0.98 10.81 20.41
CA ARG A 531 1.11 10.38 21.82
C ARG A 531 -0.17 9.72 22.32
N ALA A 532 -1.33 10.38 22.19
CA ALA A 532 -2.61 9.84 22.63
C ALA A 532 -2.93 8.50 21.96
N ARG A 533 -2.51 8.32 20.69
CA ARG A 533 -2.71 7.05 20.00
C ARG A 533 -1.79 5.95 20.52
N LEU A 534 -0.49 6.22 20.70
CA LEU A 534 0.45 5.28 21.32
C LEU A 534 -0.03 4.85 22.71
N GLN A 535 -0.48 5.80 23.53
CA GLN A 535 -1.02 5.53 24.87
C GLN A 535 -2.26 4.62 24.88
N ALA A 536 -2.98 4.51 23.77
CA ALA A 536 -4.19 3.69 23.69
C ALA A 536 -3.91 2.19 23.49
N PHE A 537 -2.71 1.81 23.03
CA PHE A 537 -2.36 0.39 22.77
C PHE A 537 -0.94 -0.01 23.22
N CYS A 538 -0.14 0.94 23.72
CA CYS A 538 1.11 0.66 24.41
C CYS A 538 0.89 0.65 25.94
N VAL A 539 1.79 0.02 26.66
CA VAL A 539 1.87 0.00 28.12
C VAL A 539 3.06 0.83 28.59
N MET A 540 2.88 1.55 29.71
CA MET A 540 3.97 2.32 30.31
C MET A 540 4.89 1.38 31.07
N VAL A 541 6.17 1.38 30.72
CA VAL A 541 7.21 0.53 31.34
C VAL A 541 8.12 1.36 32.23
N ASP A 542 8.26 2.66 31.98
CA ASP A 542 8.94 3.59 32.86
C ASP A 542 8.33 5.00 32.72
N ARG A 543 8.78 5.97 33.52
CA ARG A 543 8.31 7.36 33.46
C ARG A 543 8.55 7.93 32.06
N GLY A 544 7.47 8.07 31.30
CA GLY A 544 7.51 8.59 29.92
C GLY A 544 7.74 7.53 28.85
N VAL A 545 8.25 6.34 29.24
CA VAL A 545 8.61 5.24 28.33
C VAL A 545 7.44 4.27 28.15
N TRP A 546 7.03 4.07 26.90
CA TRP A 546 5.92 3.19 26.51
C TRP A 546 6.39 2.08 25.57
N LYS A 547 5.88 0.87 25.76
CA LYS A 547 6.18 -0.33 24.96
C LYS A 547 4.89 -0.92 24.39
N TYR A 548 4.95 -1.56 23.23
CA TYR A 548 3.79 -2.24 22.64
C TYR A 548 3.24 -3.34 23.57
N ASP A 549 1.91 -3.36 23.81
CA ASP A 549 1.28 -4.38 24.65
C ASP A 549 1.08 -5.67 23.85
N THR A 550 1.73 -6.75 24.26
CA THR A 550 1.66 -8.07 23.61
C THR A 550 0.41 -8.87 24.01
N GLU A 551 -0.53 -8.28 24.76
CA GLU A 551 -1.73 -8.91 25.36
C GLU A 551 -1.45 -10.07 26.34
N GLN A 552 -0.21 -10.55 26.42
CA GLN A 552 0.21 -11.63 27.32
C GLN A 552 0.05 -11.24 28.81
N ILE A 553 -0.52 -12.16 29.58
CA ILE A 553 -0.57 -12.09 31.04
C ILE A 553 0.69 -12.75 31.58
N LEU A 554 1.50 -11.98 32.32
CA LEU A 554 2.77 -12.44 32.90
C LEU A 554 2.61 -12.98 34.33
N ILE A 555 1.59 -12.49 35.04
CA ILE A 555 1.30 -12.90 36.42
C ILE A 555 0.65 -14.29 36.41
N SER A 556 1.25 -15.23 37.14
CA SER A 556 0.70 -16.58 37.29
C SER A 556 -0.62 -16.56 38.08
N ASN A 557 -1.44 -17.60 37.92
CA ASN A 557 -2.69 -17.73 38.68
C ASN A 557 -2.46 -17.68 40.20
N ASP A 558 -1.39 -18.32 40.69
CA ASP A 558 -1.08 -18.36 42.13
C ASP A 558 -0.74 -16.95 42.67
N LEU A 559 0.08 -16.19 41.93
CA LEU A 559 0.43 -14.81 42.31
C LEU A 559 -0.77 -13.87 42.19
N GLN A 560 -1.63 -14.06 41.19
CA GLN A 560 -2.90 -13.33 41.06
C GLN A 560 -3.79 -13.54 42.29
N TRP A 561 -3.96 -14.78 42.75
CA TRP A 561 -4.74 -15.09 43.94
C TRP A 561 -4.17 -14.42 45.19
N ALA A 562 -2.84 -14.45 45.36
CA ALA A 562 -2.16 -13.80 46.48
C ALA A 562 -2.35 -12.27 46.48
N ILE A 563 -2.24 -11.63 45.30
CA ILE A 563 -2.49 -10.19 45.13
C ILE A 563 -3.95 -9.85 45.47
N LEU A 564 -4.92 -10.64 44.99
CA LEU A 564 -6.34 -10.42 45.28
C LEU A 564 -6.68 -10.58 46.77
N ASP A 565 -6.07 -11.56 47.44
CA ASP A 565 -6.23 -11.76 48.89
C ASP A 565 -5.64 -10.58 49.68
N TYR A 566 -4.45 -10.10 49.29
CA TYR A 566 -3.85 -8.90 49.87
C TYR A 566 -4.73 -7.66 49.69
N ILE A 567 -5.29 -7.46 48.49
CA ILE A 567 -6.24 -6.37 48.22
C ILE A 567 -7.44 -6.49 49.17
N LYS A 568 -8.04 -7.67 49.32
CA LYS A 568 -9.21 -7.89 50.18
C LYS A 568 -8.91 -7.56 51.65
N GLN A 569 -7.77 -8.02 52.17
CA GLN A 569 -7.39 -7.85 53.57
C GLN A 569 -6.93 -6.43 53.94
N TYR A 570 -6.61 -5.57 52.97
CA TYR A 570 -6.15 -4.21 53.26
C TYR A 570 -7.19 -3.35 53.99
N ASN A 571 -6.84 -2.66 55.07
CA ASN A 571 -7.83 -1.96 55.91
C ASN A 571 -8.44 -0.70 55.28
N SER A 572 -7.88 -0.18 54.18
CA SER A 572 -8.40 1.00 53.47
C SER A 572 -9.21 0.60 52.22
N PRO A 573 -10.27 1.34 51.85
CA PRO A 573 -10.98 1.15 50.59
C PRO A 573 -10.13 1.48 49.35
N VAL A 574 -8.98 2.14 49.52
CA VAL A 574 -8.03 2.48 48.47
C VAL A 574 -6.65 1.92 48.82
N LEU A 575 -6.08 1.13 47.92
CA LEU A 575 -4.76 0.50 48.07
C LEU A 575 -3.76 1.10 47.06
N PRO A 576 -2.64 1.68 47.51
CA PRO A 576 -1.58 2.11 46.60
C PRO A 576 -0.98 0.95 45.81
N ILE A 577 -0.79 1.11 44.50
CA ILE A 577 -0.14 0.08 43.66
C ILE A 577 1.29 -0.17 44.12
N GLN A 578 1.96 0.87 44.65
CA GLN A 578 3.28 0.72 45.25
C GLN A 578 3.28 -0.26 46.43
N ALA A 579 2.22 -0.31 47.24
CA ALA A 579 2.14 -1.26 48.35
C ALA A 579 2.01 -2.71 47.87
N ILE A 580 1.35 -2.93 46.72
CA ILE A 580 1.33 -4.25 46.05
C ILE A 580 2.73 -4.59 45.54
N MET A 581 3.40 -3.64 44.90
CA MET A 581 4.76 -3.81 44.38
C MET A 581 5.76 -4.14 45.49
N ASP A 582 5.68 -3.46 46.63
CA ASP A 582 6.57 -3.66 47.77
C ASP A 582 6.30 -5.00 48.46
N MET A 583 5.04 -5.44 48.54
CA MET A 583 4.66 -6.73 49.15
C MET A 583 5.14 -7.93 48.32
N PHE A 584 5.00 -7.84 46.99
CA PHE A 584 5.28 -8.95 46.07
C PHE A 584 6.56 -8.72 45.24
N SER A 585 7.52 -7.94 45.76
CA SER A 585 8.68 -7.50 44.97
C SER A 585 9.55 -8.65 44.45
N ALA A 586 9.63 -9.74 45.22
CA ALA A 586 10.43 -10.91 44.85
C ALA A 586 9.77 -11.69 43.71
N GLU A 587 8.49 -12.00 43.86
CA GLU A 587 7.69 -12.76 42.88
C GLU A 587 7.47 -11.96 41.59
N LEU A 588 7.27 -10.65 41.69
CA LEU A 588 7.16 -9.75 40.54
C LEU A 588 8.52 -9.57 39.82
N GLY A 589 9.63 -9.61 40.56
CA GLY A 589 10.97 -9.53 39.99
C GLY A 589 11.36 -10.73 39.13
N GLU A 590 10.82 -11.93 39.43
CA GLU A 590 11.03 -13.16 38.64
C GLU A 590 10.36 -13.09 37.26
N ILE A 591 9.33 -12.26 37.09
CA ILE A 591 8.60 -12.05 35.83
C ILE A 591 8.92 -10.68 35.20
N GLU A 592 10.07 -10.10 35.55
CA GLU A 592 10.59 -8.84 35.02
C GLU A 592 9.71 -7.59 35.27
N ILE A 593 8.88 -7.62 36.32
CA ILE A 593 8.09 -6.48 36.76
C ILE A 593 8.83 -5.78 37.90
N TYR A 594 9.55 -4.70 37.57
CA TYR A 594 10.38 -3.96 38.54
C TYR A 594 9.79 -2.64 39.01
N ASN A 595 8.65 -2.21 38.45
CA ASN A 595 8.06 -0.93 38.79
C ASN A 595 6.53 -0.95 38.77
N LYS A 596 5.95 0.07 39.40
CA LYS A 596 4.49 0.21 39.53
C LYS A 596 3.75 0.36 38.20
N TYR A 597 4.39 0.85 37.13
CA TYR A 597 3.74 1.07 35.83
C TYR A 597 3.54 -0.24 35.07
N SER A 598 4.58 -1.09 35.06
CA SER A 598 4.50 -2.46 34.55
C SER A 598 3.48 -3.29 35.34
N LEU A 599 3.49 -3.17 36.68
CA LEU A 599 2.52 -3.85 37.54
C LEU A 599 1.08 -3.37 37.27
N HIS A 600 0.85 -2.06 37.18
CA HIS A 600 -0.45 -1.48 36.87
C HIS A 600 -1.04 -2.06 35.56
N SER A 601 -0.21 -2.22 34.54
CA SER A 601 -0.62 -2.77 33.24
C SER A 601 -1.09 -4.23 33.35
N GLN A 602 -0.40 -5.04 34.16
CA GLN A 602 -0.81 -6.42 34.43
C GLN A 602 -2.04 -6.49 35.33
N LEU A 603 -2.14 -5.65 36.36
CA LEU A 603 -3.31 -5.55 37.25
C LEU A 603 -4.61 -5.28 36.47
N LYS A 604 -4.59 -4.44 35.43
CA LYS A 604 -5.75 -4.22 34.56
C LYS A 604 -6.28 -5.49 33.88
N LYS A 605 -5.40 -6.46 33.61
CA LYS A 605 -5.75 -7.73 32.96
C LYS A 605 -6.28 -8.77 33.95
N ILE A 606 -5.82 -8.71 35.22
CA ILE A 606 -6.09 -9.74 36.23
C ILE A 606 -7.13 -9.36 37.30
N LEU A 607 -7.42 -8.07 37.49
CA LEU A 607 -8.37 -7.61 38.50
C LEU A 607 -9.82 -7.89 38.08
N PRO A 608 -10.64 -8.50 38.95
CA PRO A 608 -12.08 -8.64 38.71
C PRO A 608 -12.81 -7.30 38.59
N ALA A 609 -13.96 -7.29 37.92
CA ALA A 609 -14.77 -6.09 37.66
C ALA A 609 -15.33 -5.38 38.92
N GLU A 610 -15.22 -5.99 40.10
CA GLU A 610 -15.59 -5.38 41.38
C GLU A 610 -14.56 -4.33 41.85
N TYR A 611 -13.33 -4.39 41.33
CA TYR A 611 -12.28 -3.42 41.62
C TYR A 611 -12.16 -2.38 40.49
N SER A 612 -11.82 -1.15 40.86
CA SER A 612 -11.43 -0.12 39.89
C SER A 612 -9.98 0.28 40.11
N ILE A 613 -9.25 0.55 39.02
CA ILE A 613 -7.82 0.87 39.08
C ILE A 613 -7.55 2.20 38.38
N ASN A 614 -6.79 3.07 39.05
CA ASN A 614 -6.25 4.29 38.48
C ASN A 614 -4.71 4.20 38.45
N ARG A 615 -4.04 5.24 37.95
CA ARG A 615 -2.57 5.30 37.77
C ARG A 615 -1.78 4.87 39.01
N ASP A 616 -2.25 5.20 40.20
CA ASP A 616 -1.49 5.06 41.44
C ASP A 616 -2.13 4.14 42.49
N TYR A 617 -3.40 3.74 42.33
CA TYR A 617 -4.13 2.99 43.35
C TYR A 617 -5.24 2.09 42.77
N VAL A 618 -5.58 1.05 43.54
CA VAL A 618 -6.70 0.13 43.35
C VAL A 618 -7.79 0.46 44.37
N MET A 619 -9.02 0.61 43.92
CA MET A 619 -10.19 0.90 44.76
C MET A 619 -11.07 -0.35 44.86
N LYS A 620 -11.60 -0.60 46.06
CA LYS A 620 -12.43 -1.77 46.37
C LYS A 620 -13.89 -1.66 45.95
N SER A 621 -14.35 -0.47 45.56
CA SER A 621 -15.68 -0.25 45.00
C SER A 621 -15.60 0.07 43.51
N SER A 622 -16.55 -0.47 42.75
CA SER A 622 -16.72 -0.18 41.33
C SER A 622 -17.58 1.07 41.15
N GLY A 623 -17.05 2.07 40.46
CA GLY A 623 -17.79 3.27 40.04
C GLY A 623 -17.66 4.51 40.93
N ASP A 624 -17.05 4.41 42.11
CA ASP A 624 -16.78 5.58 42.96
C ASP A 624 -15.55 6.36 42.47
N THR A 625 -15.60 7.68 42.61
CA THR A 625 -14.42 8.54 42.40
C THR A 625 -13.60 8.59 43.68
N PHE A 626 -12.29 8.87 43.56
CA PHE A 626 -11.45 9.04 44.74
C PHE A 626 -11.97 10.14 45.69
N TYR A 627 -12.64 11.17 45.14
CA TYR A 627 -13.29 12.23 45.92
C TYR A 627 -14.51 11.73 46.70
N SER A 628 -15.37 10.89 46.11
CA SER A 628 -16.55 10.37 46.81
C SER A 628 -16.19 9.41 47.94
N VAL A 629 -15.07 8.69 47.82
CA VAL A 629 -14.54 7.84 48.91
C VAL A 629 -14.05 8.70 50.09
N ILE A 630 -13.35 9.80 49.82
CA ILE A 630 -12.90 10.74 50.86
C ILE A 630 -14.09 11.48 51.48
N GLU A 631 -15.07 11.93 50.67
CA GLU A 631 -16.31 12.57 51.14
C GLU A 631 -17.08 11.65 52.09
N ALA A 632 -17.24 10.37 51.74
CA ALA A 632 -17.91 9.40 52.58
C ALA A 632 -17.22 9.23 53.95
N TYR A 633 -15.88 9.24 53.97
CA TYR A 633 -15.10 9.21 55.21
C TYR A 633 -15.35 10.47 56.07
N VAL A 634 -15.31 11.66 55.47
CA VAL A 634 -15.58 12.91 56.20
C VAL A 634 -17.01 12.97 56.71
N LYS A 635 -17.98 12.47 55.94
CA LYS A 635 -19.39 12.41 56.32
C LYS A 635 -19.66 11.48 57.51
N GLN A 636 -19.00 10.33 57.53
CA GLN A 636 -19.13 9.33 58.61
C GLN A 636 -18.39 9.73 59.89
N SER A 637 -17.47 10.70 59.82
CA SER A 637 -16.77 11.20 61.00
C SER A 637 -17.70 12.00 61.91
N ALA A 638 -17.70 11.66 63.19
CA ALA A 638 -18.43 12.39 64.24
C ALA A 638 -17.76 13.72 64.63
N PHE A 639 -16.49 13.91 64.27
CA PHE A 639 -15.68 15.09 64.60
C PHE A 639 -15.07 15.72 63.34
N PRO A 640 -14.72 17.02 63.35
CA PRO A 640 -13.99 17.65 62.25
C PRO A 640 -12.70 16.90 61.93
N VAL A 641 -12.48 16.63 60.64
CA VAL A 641 -11.36 15.83 60.17
C VAL A 641 -10.22 16.76 59.78
N THR A 642 -9.00 16.50 60.24
CA THR A 642 -7.85 17.28 59.79
C THR A 642 -7.31 16.75 58.46
N LYS A 643 -6.55 17.60 57.76
CA LYS A 643 -5.78 17.17 56.58
C LYS A 643 -4.92 15.91 56.85
N ARG A 644 -4.31 15.82 58.04
CA ARG A 644 -3.48 14.68 58.44
C ARG A 644 -4.30 13.40 58.61
N ASP A 645 -5.52 13.51 59.10
CA ASP A 645 -6.42 12.36 59.28
C ASP A 645 -6.85 11.80 57.91
N ILE A 646 -7.13 12.67 56.94
CA ILE A 646 -7.40 12.26 55.55
C ILE A 646 -6.16 11.59 54.96
N GLN A 647 -4.99 12.20 55.06
CA GLN A 647 -3.73 11.66 54.51
C GLN A 647 -3.33 10.31 55.13
N SER A 648 -3.61 10.13 56.42
CA SER A 648 -3.30 8.87 57.12
C SER A 648 -4.21 7.73 56.69
N ASN A 649 -5.49 8.00 56.42
CA ASN A 649 -6.44 6.98 55.92
C ASN A 649 -6.36 6.78 54.40
N PHE A 650 -5.88 7.79 53.68
CA PHE A 650 -5.74 7.82 52.23
C PHE A 650 -4.34 8.32 51.84
N PRO A 651 -3.33 7.43 51.79
CA PRO A 651 -1.94 7.80 51.46
C PRO A 651 -1.76 8.52 50.11
N GLY A 652 -2.74 8.40 49.19
CA GLY A 652 -2.76 9.09 47.90
C GLY A 652 -3.43 10.48 47.90
N ALA A 653 -3.96 10.95 49.04
CA ALA A 653 -4.66 12.23 49.14
C ALA A 653 -3.67 13.40 49.31
N THR A 654 -3.11 13.87 48.20
CA THR A 654 -2.28 15.09 48.22
C THR A 654 -3.11 16.33 48.58
N ASP A 655 -2.43 17.41 48.93
CA ASP A 655 -3.06 18.70 49.24
C ASP A 655 -4.02 19.16 48.15
N ILE A 656 -3.60 18.99 46.89
CA ILE A 656 -4.37 19.33 45.70
C ILE A 656 -5.63 18.47 45.61
N VAL A 657 -5.52 17.17 45.86
CA VAL A 657 -6.67 16.25 45.86
C VAL A 657 -7.67 16.64 46.95
N ILE A 658 -7.20 17.00 48.15
CA ILE A 658 -8.06 17.40 49.26
C ILE A 658 -8.77 18.73 48.95
N GLN A 659 -8.08 19.68 48.33
CA GLN A 659 -8.67 20.94 47.86
C GLN A 659 -9.71 20.72 46.76
N GLN A 660 -9.40 19.88 45.77
CA GLN A 660 -10.34 19.54 44.69
C GLN A 660 -11.54 18.76 45.20
N MET A 661 -11.35 17.87 46.17
CA MET A 661 -12.42 17.17 46.85
C MET A 661 -13.35 18.17 47.56
N ALA A 662 -12.82 19.09 48.35
CA ALA A 662 -13.63 20.11 49.03
C ALA A 662 -14.39 20.99 48.04
N ALA A 663 -13.82 21.31 46.86
CA ALA A 663 -14.50 22.08 45.83
C ALA A 663 -15.56 21.29 45.03
N ALA A 664 -15.45 19.96 44.98
CA ALA A 664 -16.32 19.10 44.17
C ALA A 664 -17.40 18.37 44.99
N THR A 665 -17.37 18.49 46.32
CA THR A 665 -18.22 17.75 47.26
C THR A 665 -18.81 18.68 48.30
N LYS A 666 -19.67 18.18 49.19
CA LYS A 666 -20.26 18.98 50.28
C LYS A 666 -19.33 19.16 51.49
N VAL A 667 -18.02 19.02 51.31
CA VAL A 667 -17.02 19.10 52.38
C VAL A 667 -16.44 20.50 52.46
N ILE A 668 -16.64 21.17 53.59
CA ILE A 668 -16.22 22.54 53.83
C ILE A 668 -14.87 22.57 54.54
N ASN A 669 -13.96 23.40 54.04
CA ASN A 669 -12.70 23.72 54.72
C ASN A 669 -12.90 24.84 55.75
N MET A 670 -13.06 24.47 57.02
CA MET A 670 -13.20 25.35 58.18
C MET A 670 -11.84 25.79 58.74
N ASN A 671 -10.97 26.34 57.89
CA ASN A 671 -9.61 26.77 58.25
C ASN A 671 -8.68 25.62 58.70
N GLY A 672 -8.51 24.61 57.84
CA GLY A 672 -7.65 23.45 58.08
C GLY A 672 -8.37 22.21 58.61
N TYR A 673 -9.64 22.37 59.01
CA TYR A 673 -10.55 21.30 59.41
C TYR A 673 -11.61 21.07 58.33
N TYR A 674 -11.89 19.82 58.01
CA TYR A 674 -12.85 19.42 56.98
C TYR A 674 -14.09 18.84 57.63
N VAL A 675 -15.25 19.41 57.29
CA VAL A 675 -16.56 19.00 57.82
C VAL A 675 -17.55 18.89 56.68
N HIS A 676 -18.37 17.85 56.68
CA HIS A 676 -19.44 17.71 55.71
C HIS A 676 -20.62 18.64 56.07
N LEU A 677 -21.17 19.39 55.11
CA LEU A 677 -22.24 20.38 55.32
C LEU A 677 -23.45 19.77 56.06
N ASP A 678 -23.89 18.57 55.68
CA ASP A 678 -24.99 17.84 56.35
C ASP A 678 -24.77 17.64 57.86
N ASN A 679 -23.51 17.60 58.34
CA ASN A 679 -23.18 17.37 59.75
C ASN A 679 -23.28 18.66 60.60
N LEU A 680 -23.38 19.84 59.97
CA LEU A 680 -23.50 21.13 60.66
C LEU A 680 -24.93 21.40 61.17
N GLY A 681 -25.94 20.69 60.65
CA GLY A 681 -27.33 20.78 61.11
C GLY A 681 -27.91 22.20 61.06
N ILE A 682 -27.57 22.97 60.03
CA ILE A 682 -28.08 24.34 59.83
C ILE A 682 -29.53 24.26 59.34
N THR A 683 -30.45 24.98 59.98
CA THR A 683 -31.87 25.00 59.61
C THR A 683 -32.15 26.02 58.50
N ASP A 684 -33.23 25.84 57.74
CA ASP A 684 -33.62 26.79 56.68
C ASP A 684 -33.90 28.21 57.24
N GLU A 685 -34.39 28.31 58.48
CA GLU A 685 -34.59 29.59 59.18
C GLU A 685 -33.25 30.29 59.46
N GLU A 686 -32.22 29.54 59.83
CA GLU A 686 -30.88 30.06 60.09
C GLU A 686 -30.17 30.46 58.78
N VAL A 687 -30.32 29.68 57.71
CA VAL A 687 -29.85 30.04 56.37
C VAL A 687 -30.50 31.36 55.92
N SER A 688 -31.82 31.50 56.12
CA SER A 688 -32.55 32.71 55.77
C SER A 688 -32.10 33.93 56.59
N SER A 689 -31.85 33.73 57.89
CA SER A 689 -31.35 34.78 58.79
C SER A 689 -29.92 35.21 58.44
N LEU A 690 -29.06 34.26 58.08
CA LEU A 690 -27.71 34.50 57.59
C LEU A 690 -27.74 35.29 56.28
N LYS A 691 -28.59 34.88 55.33
CA LYS A 691 -28.75 35.60 54.06
C LYS A 691 -29.20 37.04 54.27
N TYR A 692 -30.23 37.26 55.09
CA TYR A 692 -30.72 38.61 55.38
C TYR A 692 -29.62 39.52 55.98
N ALA A 693 -28.83 39.00 56.91
CA ALA A 693 -27.74 39.76 57.53
C ALA A 693 -26.63 40.13 56.53
N VAL A 694 -26.28 39.22 55.62
CA VAL A 694 -25.25 39.45 54.59
C VAL A 694 -25.76 40.39 53.50
N ASP A 695 -26.98 40.18 53.00
CA ASP A 695 -27.62 41.04 52.00
C ASP A 695 -27.74 42.50 52.50
N SER A 696 -28.00 42.69 53.81
CA SER A 696 -28.04 44.03 54.42
C SER A 696 -26.69 44.74 54.35
N GLU A 697 -25.58 44.02 54.60
CA GLU A 697 -24.24 44.61 54.57
C GLU A 697 -23.71 44.85 53.16
N LEU A 698 -24.10 44.03 52.18
CA LEU A 698 -23.66 44.16 50.78
C LEU A 698 -24.59 45.05 49.93
N SER A 699 -25.56 45.72 50.55
CA SER A 699 -26.56 46.52 49.86
C SER A 699 -26.01 47.80 49.19
N ASP A 700 -24.82 48.24 49.61
CA ASP A 700 -24.10 49.40 49.05
C ASP A 700 -23.46 49.13 47.68
N LYS A 701 -23.41 47.86 47.24
CA LYS A 701 -22.79 47.40 45.99
C LYS A 701 -21.29 47.72 45.89
N GLU A 702 -20.61 47.82 47.03
CA GLU A 702 -19.16 47.94 47.07
C GLU A 702 -18.48 46.58 47.32
N ILE A 703 -17.15 46.55 47.16
CA ILE A 703 -16.35 45.38 47.51
C ILE A 703 -16.08 45.43 49.01
N HIS A 704 -16.41 44.36 49.73
CA HIS A 704 -16.16 44.26 51.16
C HIS A 704 -15.13 43.18 51.47
N HIS A 705 -14.21 43.47 52.38
CA HIS A 705 -13.40 42.43 53.00
C HIS A 705 -14.30 41.56 53.89
N ALA A 706 -14.23 40.23 53.75
CA ALA A 706 -15.13 39.31 54.48
C ALA A 706 -15.04 39.47 56.02
N ASN A 707 -13.89 39.91 56.54
CA ASN A 707 -13.73 40.26 57.96
C ASN A 707 -14.65 41.41 58.41
N ILE A 708 -14.83 42.44 57.57
CA ILE A 708 -15.70 43.58 57.88
C ILE A 708 -17.14 43.09 58.00
N VAL A 709 -17.62 42.35 57.00
CA VAL A 709 -18.97 41.75 57.01
C VAL A 709 -19.14 40.84 58.23
N PHE A 710 -18.20 39.93 58.46
CA PHE A 710 -18.23 39.01 59.59
C PHE A 710 -18.30 39.73 60.93
N SER A 711 -17.47 40.75 61.15
CA SER A 711 -17.40 41.50 62.42
C SER A 711 -18.73 42.18 62.78
N LYS A 712 -19.48 42.65 61.77
CA LYS A 712 -20.78 43.32 61.96
C LYS A 712 -21.92 42.33 62.24
N ILE A 713 -21.92 41.17 61.59
CA ILE A 713 -23.00 40.18 61.74
C ILE A 713 -22.75 39.15 62.86
N LYS A 714 -21.50 39.00 63.34
CA LYS A 714 -21.12 38.00 64.36
C LYS A 714 -21.95 38.11 65.63
N GLY A 715 -22.34 39.34 66.01
CA GLY A 715 -23.18 39.58 67.18
C GLY A 715 -24.60 39.05 67.04
N SER A 716 -25.27 39.33 65.92
CA SER A 716 -26.67 38.95 65.68
C SER A 716 -26.87 37.45 65.47
N LEU A 717 -25.86 36.77 64.89
CA LEU A 717 -25.90 35.34 64.56
C LEU A 717 -25.00 34.49 65.47
N SER A 718 -24.64 35.01 66.65
CA SER A 718 -23.75 34.34 67.61
C SER A 718 -24.23 32.94 68.02
N GLY A 719 -25.55 32.73 68.12
CA GLY A 719 -26.13 31.42 68.42
C GLY A 719 -25.84 30.35 67.36
N LEU A 720 -25.91 30.73 66.07
CA LEU A 720 -25.53 29.86 64.95
C LEU A 720 -24.02 29.63 64.96
N PHE A 721 -23.23 30.72 64.92
CA PHE A 721 -21.77 30.64 64.77
C PHE A 721 -21.09 29.87 65.90
N ASN A 722 -21.53 30.04 67.16
CA ASN A 722 -21.00 29.27 68.29
C ASN A 722 -21.33 27.77 68.20
N ARG A 723 -22.50 27.41 67.65
CA ARG A 723 -22.91 26.00 67.52
C ARG A 723 -22.10 25.26 66.45
N ILE A 724 -21.85 25.93 65.32
CA ILE A 724 -21.11 25.34 64.19
C ILE A 724 -19.60 25.60 64.24
N GLY A 725 -19.12 26.39 65.21
CA GLY A 725 -17.69 26.63 65.45
C GLY A 725 -17.05 27.67 64.52
N ILE A 726 -17.81 28.66 64.03
CA ILE A 726 -17.27 29.75 63.21
C ILE A 726 -16.77 30.88 64.09
N ASN A 727 -15.45 30.98 64.20
CA ASN A 727 -14.77 31.99 65.02
C ASN A 727 -13.98 33.00 64.18
N HIS A 728 -13.61 32.62 62.95
CA HIS A 728 -12.76 33.39 62.04
C HIS A 728 -13.49 33.73 60.72
N TYR A 729 -13.16 34.88 60.13
CA TYR A 729 -13.84 35.37 58.91
C TYR A 729 -13.65 34.43 57.71
N LEU A 730 -12.56 33.66 57.63
CA LEU A 730 -12.35 32.68 56.57
C LEU A 730 -13.34 31.51 56.66
N GLN A 731 -13.66 31.05 57.87
CA GLN A 731 -14.66 29.98 58.06
C GLN A 731 -16.05 30.47 57.62
N PHE A 732 -16.37 31.72 57.96
CA PHE A 732 -17.55 32.41 57.49
C PHE A 732 -17.59 32.53 55.95
N TYR A 733 -16.49 32.97 55.34
CA TYR A 733 -16.37 33.09 53.87
C TYR A 733 -16.62 31.76 53.16
N TYR A 734 -16.00 30.67 53.62
CA TYR A 734 -16.20 29.34 53.02
C TYR A 734 -17.61 28.80 53.25
N LEU A 735 -18.21 29.06 54.42
CA LEU A 735 -19.61 28.70 54.66
C LEU A 735 -20.55 29.41 53.68
N LEU A 736 -20.37 30.72 53.47
CA LEU A 736 -21.21 31.47 52.52
C LEU A 736 -21.06 30.97 51.09
N ARG A 737 -19.83 30.70 50.65
CA ARG A 737 -19.57 30.19 49.31
C ARG A 737 -20.30 28.87 49.03
N GLU A 738 -20.40 28.01 50.04
CA GLU A 738 -21.09 26.72 49.92
C GLU A 738 -22.62 26.84 50.02
N LEU A 739 -23.13 27.69 50.90
CA LEU A 739 -24.58 27.91 51.04
C LEU A 739 -25.18 28.74 49.89
N PHE A 740 -24.39 29.68 49.36
CA PHE A 740 -24.82 30.69 48.40
C PHE A 740 -23.80 30.88 47.26
N PRO A 741 -23.50 29.83 46.46
CA PRO A 741 -22.43 29.88 45.47
C PRO A 741 -22.66 30.89 44.34
N ASN A 742 -23.93 31.15 43.99
CA ASN A 742 -24.32 31.97 42.83
C ASN A 742 -25.06 33.26 43.23
N GLU A 743 -25.11 33.60 44.51
CA GLU A 743 -25.85 34.76 45.03
C GLU A 743 -24.93 35.97 45.31
N TYR A 744 -23.62 35.73 45.42
CA TYR A 744 -22.61 36.74 45.71
C TYR A 744 -21.40 36.51 44.81
N GLU A 745 -20.61 37.56 44.62
CA GLU A 745 -19.32 37.49 43.94
C GLU A 745 -18.20 37.30 44.96
N TYR A 746 -17.29 36.36 44.68
CA TYR A 746 -16.30 35.89 45.65
C TYR A 746 -14.88 35.96 45.09
N ASN A 747 -13.99 36.69 45.77
CA ASN A 747 -12.55 36.69 45.46
C ASN A 747 -11.75 36.86 46.75
N ARG A 748 -11.38 35.74 47.39
CA ARG A 748 -10.78 35.69 48.73
C ARG A 748 -9.65 36.73 48.89
N PRO A 749 -9.65 37.56 49.96
CA PRO A 749 -10.60 37.58 51.09
C PRO A 749 -11.85 38.47 50.89
N PHE A 750 -12.06 38.98 49.69
CA PHE A 750 -13.12 39.93 49.35
C PHE A 750 -14.40 39.24 48.86
N MET A 751 -15.53 39.92 49.08
CA MET A 751 -16.84 39.52 48.60
C MET A 751 -17.68 40.74 48.23
N GLY A 752 -18.66 40.56 47.35
CA GLY A 752 -19.56 41.62 46.90
C GLY A 752 -20.94 41.08 46.53
N ALA A 753 -21.89 42.00 46.37
CA ALA A 753 -23.21 41.66 45.82
C ALA A 753 -23.09 41.13 44.39
N LEU A 754 -24.06 40.32 43.96
CA LEU A 754 -24.09 39.76 42.60
C LEU A 754 -23.97 40.86 41.52
N GLY A 755 -23.00 40.72 40.63
CA GLY A 755 -22.70 41.69 39.57
C GLY A 755 -21.70 42.80 39.94
N VAL A 756 -21.15 42.80 41.16
CA VAL A 756 -19.97 43.60 41.52
C VAL A 756 -18.72 42.85 41.09
N GLU A 757 -17.88 43.47 40.27
CA GLU A 757 -16.60 42.87 39.88
C GLU A 757 -15.62 42.92 41.07
N VAL A 758 -15.54 41.81 41.81
CA VAL A 758 -14.65 41.71 42.98
C VAL A 758 -13.21 41.52 42.54
N ILE A 759 -12.48 42.63 42.43
CA ILE A 759 -11.05 42.66 42.12
C ILE A 759 -10.19 42.33 43.35
N ASN A 760 -8.96 41.86 43.11
CA ASN A 760 -8.02 41.52 44.19
C ASN A 760 -7.53 42.78 44.93
N GLY A 761 -6.91 42.58 46.10
CA GLY A 761 -6.48 43.69 46.96
C GLY A 761 -5.47 44.63 46.29
N GLU A 762 -4.53 44.07 45.52
CA GLU A 762 -3.52 44.84 44.79
C GLU A 762 -4.15 45.79 43.76
N ALA A 763 -5.12 45.31 42.96
CA ALA A 763 -5.84 46.14 42.00
C ALA A 763 -6.67 47.24 42.67
N GLN A 764 -7.21 46.98 43.86
CA GLN A 764 -7.92 48.01 44.63
C GLN A 764 -6.97 49.14 45.07
N VAL A 765 -5.75 48.78 45.51
CA VAL A 765 -4.72 49.77 45.86
C VAL A 765 -4.28 50.58 44.63
N ILE A 766 -4.09 49.92 43.48
CA ILE A 766 -3.75 50.61 42.21
C ILE A 766 -4.83 51.63 41.84
N ASN A 767 -6.11 51.25 41.95
CA ASN A 767 -7.23 52.17 41.68
C ASN A 767 -7.24 53.39 42.62
N LEU A 768 -6.77 53.25 43.86
CA LEU A 768 -6.63 54.37 44.80
C LEU A 768 -5.43 55.26 44.43
N ILE A 769 -4.30 54.67 44.01
CA ILE A 769 -3.13 55.42 43.53
C ILE A 769 -3.52 56.25 42.29
N MET A 770 -4.22 55.65 41.33
CA MET A 770 -4.64 56.30 40.07
C MET A 770 -5.64 57.45 40.24
N ARG A 771 -6.24 57.63 41.42
CA ARG A 771 -7.09 58.80 41.71
C ARG A 771 -6.27 60.07 41.95
N ASN A 772 -4.98 59.93 42.23
CA ASN A 772 -4.05 61.02 42.46
C ASN A 772 -2.96 61.02 41.37
N ASP A 773 -2.48 62.19 40.97
CA ASP A 773 -1.39 62.29 40.00
C ASP A 773 -0.04 61.85 40.62
N GLU A 774 0.13 62.06 41.92
CA GLU A 774 1.33 61.73 42.68
C GLU A 774 0.95 61.15 44.05
N CYS A 775 1.67 60.12 44.50
CA CYS A 775 1.48 59.48 45.81
C CYS A 775 2.83 59.17 46.46
N SER A 776 2.93 59.32 47.77
CA SER A 776 4.09 58.84 48.53
C SER A 776 3.98 57.33 48.79
N ILE A 777 5.12 56.67 49.05
CA ILE A 777 5.15 55.26 49.47
C ILE A 777 4.37 55.05 50.79
N SER A 778 4.33 56.08 51.65
CA SER A 778 3.50 56.09 52.86
C SER A 778 2.00 56.08 52.56
N ASP A 779 1.56 56.81 51.53
CA ASP A 779 0.15 56.80 51.08
C ASP A 779 -0.23 55.43 50.52
N ILE A 780 0.66 54.81 49.73
CA ILE A 780 0.44 53.44 49.22
C ILE A 780 0.26 52.44 50.38
N ARG A 781 1.09 52.56 51.43
CA ARG A 781 0.97 51.74 52.63
C ARG A 781 -0.37 51.94 53.33
N GLN A 782 -0.82 53.19 53.43
CA GLN A 782 -2.11 53.53 54.02
C GLN A 782 -3.27 52.96 53.19
N PHE A 783 -3.24 53.08 51.86
CA PHE A 783 -4.22 52.47 50.96
C PHE A 783 -4.27 50.94 51.09
N ALA A 784 -3.12 50.29 51.18
CA ALA A 784 -3.05 48.85 51.40
C ALA A 784 -3.72 48.45 52.72
N LYS A 785 -3.46 49.20 53.79
CA LYS A 785 -4.09 48.99 55.11
C LYS A 785 -5.61 49.19 55.07
N GLU A 786 -6.09 50.21 54.37
CA GLU A 786 -7.53 50.49 54.20
C GLU A 786 -8.24 49.39 53.42
N VAL A 787 -7.61 48.85 52.39
CA VAL A 787 -8.12 47.71 51.61
C VAL A 787 -8.02 46.39 52.40
N GLY A 788 -7.17 46.31 53.43
CA GLY A 788 -6.90 45.07 54.15
C GLY A 788 -5.98 44.12 53.38
N THR A 789 -5.00 44.69 52.66
CA THR A 789 -3.97 43.96 51.93
C THR A 789 -2.58 44.43 52.37
N ILE A 790 -1.54 43.66 52.01
CA ILE A 790 -0.16 43.94 52.39
C ILE A 790 0.69 44.02 51.13
N ILE A 791 1.48 45.09 51.01
CA ILE A 791 2.46 45.28 49.94
C ILE A 791 3.85 45.24 50.58
N ASP A 792 4.51 44.08 50.49
CA ASP A 792 5.82 43.86 51.11
C ASP A 792 6.99 44.33 50.22
N ARG A 793 6.80 44.33 48.91
CA ARG A 793 7.85 44.62 47.92
C ARG A 793 7.46 45.76 46.99
N TYR A 794 7.61 47.00 47.47
CA TYR A 794 7.21 48.20 46.74
C TYR A 794 7.89 48.35 45.37
N ILE A 795 9.17 47.97 45.23
CA ILE A 795 9.86 48.06 43.93
C ILE A 795 9.21 47.12 42.91
N GLU A 796 9.00 45.85 43.27
CA GLU A 796 8.34 44.89 42.38
C GLU A 796 6.90 45.30 42.06
N PHE A 797 6.18 45.82 43.06
CA PHE A 797 4.82 46.32 42.88
C PHE A 797 4.77 47.46 41.85
N ILE A 798 5.69 48.42 41.92
CA ILE A 798 5.75 49.54 40.98
C ILE A 798 6.21 49.04 39.60
N ASP A 799 7.22 48.18 39.54
CA ASP A 799 7.75 47.65 38.28
C ASP A 799 6.73 46.85 37.48
N ARG A 800 5.88 46.06 38.15
CA ARG A 800 4.80 45.30 37.50
C ARG A 800 3.69 46.21 36.95
N ASN A 801 3.62 47.44 37.43
CA ASN A 801 2.56 48.41 37.12
C ASN A 801 3.12 49.70 36.47
N ASN A 802 4.28 49.60 35.81
CA ASN A 802 4.99 50.72 35.17
C ASN A 802 4.24 51.39 34.01
N ASP A 803 3.17 50.75 33.52
CA ASP A 803 2.24 51.34 32.54
C ASP A 803 1.30 52.36 33.17
N ALA A 804 1.04 52.26 34.48
CA ALA A 804 0.14 53.13 35.22
C ALA A 804 0.88 54.24 35.98
N PHE A 805 1.91 53.87 36.75
CA PHE A 805 2.72 54.78 37.55
C PHE A 805 4.18 54.34 37.60
N ILE A 806 5.08 55.30 37.78
CA ILE A 806 6.52 55.07 37.88
C ILE A 806 7.11 55.80 39.07
N PHE A 807 8.35 55.49 39.44
CA PHE A 807 9.05 56.24 40.47
C PHE A 807 9.30 57.67 40.00
N LYS A 808 8.84 58.66 40.76
CA LYS A 808 9.29 60.05 40.63
C LYS A 808 10.64 60.22 41.32
N ASN A 809 10.79 59.63 42.50
CA ASN A 809 12.01 59.51 43.28
C ASN A 809 11.86 58.30 44.22
N ARG A 810 12.75 58.15 45.21
CA ARG A 810 12.74 57.01 46.13
C ARG A 810 11.53 56.96 47.09
N GLU A 811 10.83 58.08 47.29
CA GLU A 811 9.74 58.22 48.26
C GLU A 811 8.37 58.40 47.61
N THR A 812 8.33 58.73 46.32
CA THR A 812 7.10 59.11 45.60
C THR A 812 6.99 58.43 44.25
N VAL A 813 5.76 58.05 43.91
CA VAL A 813 5.35 57.57 42.59
C VAL A 813 4.47 58.60 41.92
N ILE A 814 4.50 58.62 40.60
CA ILE A 814 3.76 59.57 39.78
C ILE A 814 3.11 58.82 38.61
N SER A 815 1.91 59.21 38.21
CA SER A 815 1.20 58.60 37.09
C SER A 815 1.94 58.88 35.78
N VAL A 816 1.90 57.92 34.85
CA VAL A 816 2.55 58.04 33.53
C VAL A 816 2.04 59.28 32.77
N ASN A 817 0.75 59.58 32.90
CA ASN A 817 0.10 60.75 32.32
C ASN A 817 0.65 62.06 32.90
N ALA A 818 0.82 62.12 34.24
CA ALA A 818 1.29 63.33 34.92
C ALA A 818 2.78 63.63 34.67
N VAL A 819 3.60 62.61 34.40
CA VAL A 819 5.01 62.78 33.99
C VAL A 819 5.13 63.34 32.57
N GLY A 820 4.15 63.07 31.71
CA GLY A 820 4.18 63.43 30.29
C GLY A 820 4.97 62.44 29.41
N LEU A 821 5.04 61.16 29.79
CA LEU A 821 5.81 60.16 29.03
C LEU A 821 5.26 59.90 27.62
N ASP A 822 3.96 60.09 27.40
CA ASP A 822 3.33 59.87 26.09
C ASP A 822 3.78 60.86 25.01
N GLU A 823 4.27 62.04 25.43
CA GLU A 823 4.74 63.10 24.53
C GLU A 823 6.27 63.13 24.36
N ALA A 824 7.00 62.29 25.11
CA ALA A 824 8.47 62.26 25.14
C ALA A 824 9.07 61.23 24.15
N ASP A 825 10.16 61.59 23.46
CA ASP A 825 10.87 60.71 22.53
C ASP A 825 12.08 60.02 23.18
N PHE A 826 11.97 58.72 23.45
CA PHE A 826 13.04 57.90 24.02
C PHE A 826 13.88 57.14 22.98
N SER A 827 13.79 57.47 21.68
CA SER A 827 14.53 56.77 20.62
C SER A 827 16.06 56.78 20.79
N ARG A 828 16.62 57.80 21.45
CA ARG A 828 18.05 57.92 21.74
C ARG A 828 18.47 57.32 23.10
N LEU A 829 17.53 56.78 23.89
CA LEU A 829 17.80 56.28 25.24
C LEU A 829 18.93 55.25 25.25
N ASP A 830 18.83 54.19 24.45
CA ASP A 830 19.84 53.12 24.41
C ASP A 830 21.20 53.63 23.94
N ALA A 831 21.26 54.62 23.03
CA ALA A 831 22.51 55.22 22.60
C ALA A 831 23.18 56.02 23.74
N VAL A 832 22.39 56.75 24.53
CA VAL A 832 22.89 57.49 25.71
C VAL A 832 23.38 56.52 26.80
N LEU A 833 22.70 55.38 26.97
CA LEU A 833 23.10 54.33 27.93
C LEU A 833 24.37 53.60 27.47
N GLU A 834 24.52 53.36 26.16
CA GLU A 834 25.72 52.77 25.56
C GLU A 834 26.95 53.66 25.78
N ASP A 835 26.82 54.98 25.59
CA ASP A 835 27.89 55.94 25.88
C ASP A 835 28.24 55.99 27.38
N PHE A 836 27.25 55.80 28.26
CA PHE A 836 27.46 55.81 29.71
C PHE A 836 28.17 54.56 30.24
N ILE A 837 27.79 53.38 29.75
CA ILE A 837 28.36 52.10 30.19
C ILE A 837 29.75 51.84 29.57
N GLY A 838 30.01 52.33 28.36
CA GLY A 838 31.30 52.15 27.68
C GLY A 838 31.63 50.67 27.44
N GLU A 839 32.88 50.25 27.68
CA GLU A 839 33.29 48.83 27.52
C GLU A 839 32.88 47.91 28.69
N GLU A 840 32.30 48.48 29.76
CA GLU A 840 31.87 47.71 30.94
C GLU A 840 30.63 46.85 30.63
N GLN A 841 30.47 45.74 31.34
CA GLN A 841 29.33 44.83 31.20
C GLN A 841 28.15 45.24 32.10
N TYR A 842 28.43 45.90 33.22
CA TYR A 842 27.46 46.44 34.16
C TYR A 842 28.03 47.68 34.88
N LYS A 843 27.15 48.59 35.33
CA LYS A 843 27.55 49.85 36.01
C LYS A 843 26.45 50.38 36.94
N LEU A 844 26.84 51.06 38.02
CA LEU A 844 25.89 51.63 38.97
C LEU A 844 25.13 52.81 38.34
N LEU A 845 23.80 52.79 38.40
CA LEU A 845 22.98 53.82 37.73
C LEU A 845 23.09 55.19 38.42
N SER A 846 23.47 55.23 39.70
CA SER A 846 23.72 56.48 40.42
C SER A 846 24.86 57.31 39.83
N ASP A 847 25.77 56.68 39.09
CA ASP A 847 26.90 57.37 38.45
C ASP A 847 26.49 58.09 37.16
N PHE A 848 25.22 57.96 36.73
CA PHE A 848 24.73 58.60 35.52
C PHE A 848 24.68 60.12 35.67
N TYR A 849 25.37 60.83 34.78
CA TYR A 849 25.53 62.29 34.83
C TYR A 849 24.93 63.03 33.62
N ASN A 850 24.63 62.32 32.53
CA ASN A 850 24.23 62.91 31.24
C ASN A 850 22.71 63.12 31.10
N TYR A 851 22.04 63.61 32.15
CA TYR A 851 20.60 63.86 32.13
C TYR A 851 20.14 64.88 31.06
N ARG A 852 21.05 65.71 30.55
CA ARG A 852 20.75 66.73 29.52
C ARG A 852 20.47 66.16 28.12
N GLU A 853 20.93 64.94 27.83
CA GLU A 853 20.65 64.27 26.56
C GLU A 853 19.31 63.52 26.58
N LEU A 854 18.63 63.47 27.74
CA LEU A 854 17.33 62.85 27.90
C LEU A 854 16.19 63.87 27.65
N PRO A 855 14.98 63.41 27.26
CA PRO A 855 13.84 64.29 27.02
C PRO A 855 13.44 65.12 28.24
N ASP A 856 12.90 66.31 28.00
CA ASP A 856 12.28 67.13 29.04
C ASP A 856 10.98 66.47 29.51
N LEU A 857 10.85 66.25 30.82
CA LEU A 857 9.66 65.71 31.48
C LEU A 857 9.08 66.73 32.46
N ALA A 858 7.85 66.50 32.93
CA ALA A 858 7.22 67.34 33.94
C ALA A 858 7.92 67.28 35.32
N CYS A 859 8.80 66.30 35.53
CA CYS A 859 9.60 66.12 36.74
C CYS A 859 11.11 66.11 36.45
N LEU A 860 11.91 66.42 37.47
CA LEU A 860 13.37 66.42 37.37
C LEU A 860 13.92 65.00 37.32
N TRP A 861 14.89 64.79 36.42
CA TRP A 861 15.62 63.54 36.30
C TRP A 861 16.42 63.21 37.57
N ASN A 862 16.33 61.94 37.97
CA ASN A 862 17.11 61.33 39.03
C ASN A 862 17.25 59.82 38.76
N THR A 863 18.06 59.14 39.57
CA THR A 863 18.36 57.72 39.42
C THR A 863 17.12 56.82 39.37
N TRP A 864 16.09 57.10 40.18
CA TRP A 864 14.88 56.26 40.27
C TRP A 864 13.88 56.53 39.15
N LEU A 865 13.78 57.78 38.69
CA LEU A 865 13.01 58.09 37.48
C LEU A 865 13.67 57.46 36.25
N LEU A 866 15.00 57.56 36.15
CA LEU A 866 15.77 56.92 35.09
C LEU A 866 15.63 55.40 35.15
N TYR A 867 15.68 54.80 36.34
CA TYR A 867 15.43 53.38 36.55
C TYR A 867 14.10 52.92 35.93
N SER A 868 12.99 53.61 36.25
CA SER A 868 11.67 53.25 35.69
C SER A 868 11.60 53.42 34.18
N ILE A 869 12.25 54.45 33.62
CA ILE A 869 12.23 54.73 32.17
C ILE A 869 13.06 53.71 31.40
N ILE A 870 14.24 53.34 31.89
CA ILE A 870 15.05 52.27 31.30
C ILE A 870 14.25 50.96 31.30
N LYS A 871 13.62 50.59 32.43
CA LYS A 871 12.82 49.37 32.50
C LYS A 871 11.64 49.35 31.51
N LYS A 872 11.11 50.52 31.17
CA LYS A 872 9.96 50.65 30.26
C LYS A 872 10.36 50.71 28.78
N TYR A 873 11.45 51.40 28.42
CA TYR A 873 11.76 51.74 27.03
C TYR A 873 13.06 51.15 26.47
N SER A 874 14.02 50.76 27.31
CA SER A 874 15.30 50.22 26.84
C SER A 874 15.14 48.83 26.24
N LYS A 875 15.84 48.56 25.13
CA LYS A 875 15.90 47.22 24.50
C LYS A 875 17.29 46.60 24.58
N GLY A 876 18.34 47.42 24.66
CA GLY A 876 19.74 46.99 24.77
C GLY A 876 20.22 46.73 26.20
N PHE A 877 19.50 47.23 27.21
CA PHE A 877 19.88 47.15 28.61
C PHE A 877 18.75 46.69 29.52
N LYS A 878 19.14 46.00 30.58
CA LYS A 878 18.31 45.60 31.72
C LYS A 878 18.87 46.18 33.03
N LEU A 879 18.06 46.10 34.08
CA LEU A 879 18.39 46.64 35.40
C LEU A 879 18.36 45.55 36.46
N VAL A 880 19.38 45.54 37.32
CA VAL A 880 19.49 44.67 38.50
C VAL A 880 19.58 45.53 39.75
N LEU A 881 19.03 45.06 40.87
CA LEU A 881 19.04 45.77 42.15
C LEU A 881 19.98 45.08 43.14
N THR A 882 20.68 45.86 43.96
CA THR A 882 21.52 45.33 45.06
C THR A 882 20.70 44.76 46.23
N SER A 883 19.49 45.25 46.44
CA SER A 883 18.55 44.79 47.47
C SER A 883 17.12 44.93 46.95
N ASN A 884 16.23 44.07 47.42
CA ASN A 884 14.80 44.16 47.12
C ASN A 884 14.08 45.17 48.03
N PHE A 885 14.76 45.69 49.06
CA PHE A 885 14.23 46.71 49.97
C PHE A 885 14.54 48.10 49.43
N LEU A 886 13.51 48.93 49.25
CA LEU A 886 13.61 50.26 48.63
C LEU A 886 14.68 51.16 49.26
N ASN A 887 14.85 51.09 50.59
CA ASN A 887 15.83 51.90 51.34
C ASN A 887 17.30 51.48 51.14
N GLU A 888 17.53 50.24 50.71
CA GLU A 888 18.88 49.67 50.48
C GLU A 888 19.18 49.45 49.00
N ALA A 889 18.13 49.45 48.17
CA ALA A 889 18.23 49.18 46.75
C ALA A 889 19.03 50.27 46.03
N LYS A 890 20.07 49.84 45.31
CA LYS A 890 20.82 50.65 44.34
C LYS A 890 20.67 49.99 42.96
N PRO A 891 20.14 50.71 41.94
CA PRO A 891 20.02 50.14 40.59
C PRO A 891 21.35 50.04 39.85
N ILE A 892 21.55 48.93 39.15
CA ILE A 892 22.71 48.61 38.32
C ILE A 892 22.23 48.39 36.89
N LEU A 893 22.80 49.15 35.94
CA LEU A 893 22.59 48.99 34.51
C LEU A 893 23.43 47.81 34.01
N VAL A 894 22.83 46.90 33.24
CA VAL A 894 23.47 45.68 32.74
C VAL A 894 23.14 45.51 31.26
N ARG A 895 24.12 45.09 30.44
CA ARG A 895 23.86 44.75 29.03
C ARG A 895 22.88 43.59 28.92
N GLN A 896 21.96 43.63 27.97
CA GLN A 896 20.87 42.64 27.84
C GLN A 896 21.38 41.18 27.77
N GLU A 897 22.51 40.95 27.08
CA GLU A 897 23.10 39.63 26.87
C GLU A 897 23.94 39.10 28.05
N PHE A 898 24.21 39.93 29.07
CA PHE A 898 25.05 39.55 30.21
C PHE A 898 24.23 38.79 31.28
N ASP A 899 24.80 37.72 31.82
CA ASP A 899 24.19 36.91 32.88
C ASP A 899 24.35 37.59 34.25
N GLU A 900 23.21 37.87 34.89
CA GLU A 900 23.11 38.62 36.16
C GLU A 900 23.77 37.87 37.33
N SER A 901 23.91 36.55 37.23
CA SER A 901 24.59 35.74 38.26
C SER A 901 26.09 36.00 38.34
N ASN A 902 26.67 36.63 37.32
CA ASN A 902 28.10 36.96 37.24
C ASN A 902 28.43 38.39 37.71
N ILE A 903 27.46 39.12 38.28
CA ILE A 903 27.68 40.44 38.86
C ILE A 903 28.36 40.27 40.23
N ASP A 904 29.54 40.87 40.40
CA ASP A 904 30.22 40.89 41.70
C ASP A 904 29.71 42.07 42.53
N PHE A 905 28.80 41.77 43.46
CA PHE A 905 28.26 42.77 44.39
C PHE A 905 29.28 43.26 45.43
N ARG A 906 30.45 42.63 45.56
CA ARG A 906 31.49 43.03 46.55
C ARG A 906 32.31 44.22 46.06
N ASP A 907 32.61 44.29 44.76
CA ASP A 907 33.37 45.37 44.14
C ASP A 907 32.57 46.69 44.07
N LEU A 908 31.24 46.61 44.08
CA LEU A 908 30.33 47.76 44.07
C LEU A 908 30.10 48.38 45.46
N ALA A 909 30.53 47.73 46.53
CA ALA A 909 30.40 48.22 47.91
C ALA A 909 31.52 49.20 48.31
N GLU A 910 32.64 49.26 47.58
CA GLU A 910 33.77 50.17 47.87
C GLU A 910 33.60 51.57 47.26
N ILE A 911 32.59 51.80 46.42
CA ILE A 911 32.27 53.09 45.80
C ILE A 911 31.06 53.70 46.54
N ASP A 912 31.27 54.04 47.81
CA ASP A 912 30.27 54.72 48.64
C ASP A 912 30.80 56.11 49.04
N GLN A 913 30.62 57.08 48.14
CA GLN A 913 30.74 58.50 48.46
C GLN A 913 29.69 59.29 47.67
N GLY A 914 28.53 59.52 48.29
CA GLY A 914 27.60 60.56 47.84
C GLY A 914 26.14 60.15 47.88
N ASP A 915 25.58 60.06 49.10
CA ASP A 915 24.27 60.65 49.45
C ASP A 915 23.99 60.32 50.92
N SER A 916 24.93 60.73 51.78
CA SER A 916 24.75 60.80 53.23
C SER A 916 24.64 62.28 53.62
N GLU A 917 23.55 62.92 53.22
CA GLU A 917 23.09 64.13 53.89
C GLU A 917 21.58 64.03 54.18
N GLN A 918 21.27 64.14 55.48
CA GLN A 918 19.96 64.36 56.10
C GLN A 918 19.04 63.15 56.29
N PHE A 919 19.40 62.31 57.28
CA PHE A 919 18.41 61.90 58.27
C PHE A 919 18.95 62.26 59.64
N ASP A 920 18.34 63.27 60.25
CA ASP A 920 18.45 63.49 61.68
C ASP A 920 17.97 62.22 62.40
N ASN A 921 18.74 61.85 63.42
CA ASN A 921 18.29 60.91 64.44
C ASN A 921 16.98 61.44 65.02
N ASP A 922 15.88 60.71 64.84
CA ASP A 922 14.84 60.64 65.86
C ASP A 922 14.30 59.21 65.94
N GLU A 923 14.19 58.79 67.19
CA GLU A 923 13.73 57.51 67.71
C GLU A 923 12.32 57.18 67.19
N ASP A 924 12.11 56.00 66.61
CA ASP A 924 10.85 55.21 66.70
C ASP A 924 10.92 53.91 65.86
N ILE A 925 11.90 53.04 66.12
CA ILE A 925 11.96 51.66 65.57
C ILE A 925 11.61 50.65 66.67
N LEU A 926 10.56 50.90 67.45
CA LEU A 926 10.14 49.97 68.51
C LEU A 926 8.65 49.66 68.64
N ASP A 927 7.75 50.15 67.78
CA ASP A 927 6.30 49.92 67.96
C ASP A 927 5.57 49.33 66.73
N THR A 928 6.17 48.39 65.98
CA THR A 928 5.40 47.71 64.90
C THR A 928 5.75 46.23 64.67
N PHE A 929 6.12 45.52 65.74
CA PHE A 929 5.90 44.08 65.78
C PHE A 929 4.54 43.81 66.45
N ASP A 930 3.46 43.89 65.67
CA ASP A 930 2.22 43.23 66.06
C ASP A 930 2.45 41.72 65.90
N TYR A 931 2.60 41.05 67.04
CA TYR A 931 2.83 39.61 67.17
C TYR A 931 1.54 38.77 66.96
N ASP A 932 0.50 39.34 66.35
CA ASP A 932 -0.82 38.69 66.24
C ASP A 932 -1.02 37.88 64.95
N ASP A 933 -0.06 37.85 64.01
CA ASP A 933 -0.19 37.13 62.73
C ASP A 933 0.53 35.76 62.68
N LEU A 934 0.73 35.13 63.83
CA LEU A 934 1.08 33.70 63.92
C LEU A 934 0.06 32.94 64.78
N GLU A 935 -1.16 32.77 64.27
CA GLU A 935 -2.07 31.65 64.62
C GLU A 935 -2.96 31.22 63.45
#